data_AF-A0A210QA23-F1
#
_entry.id   AF-A0A210QA23-F1
#
_cell.length_a   1.000
_cell.length_b   1.000
_cell.length_c   1.000
_cell.angle_alpha   90.00
_cell.angle_beta   90.00
_cell.angle_gamma   90.00
#
_symmetry.space_group_name_H-M   'P 1'
#
loop_
_entity.id
_entity.type
_entity.pdbx_description
1 polymer ?
#
loop_
_entity_poly.entity_id
_entity_poly.type
_entity_poly.pdbx_seq_one_letter_code
_entity_poly.pdbx_strand_id
1 'polypeptide(L)'
;MDTPVVARYVSILKNPKKSLFQSPVDTGKENDLPGFSTPLVHASMSSRVNTQKRNRKLSWSPVKRTPVRSPPKKKSREGAWTDDQVRSLIEFVALHKDLQTSDSEWPSMRSDHVYWIKAAEYVQMIDGSTRSPTSCRSRIVNKLRSTYSTISEAEDAYSCDYEDIRELNGDSGFLEPDQNTKDILLDIFDNINITASQRNEVVLKNFDKVSRSDKLCLLDTRFKTVCAENGIKQPPEKFTSLSIKSMDILQKKGKPNVLLDFARCLGTNRPDSDSPLLPVDRMPFGLIQYQLQFFSTSNSKKARVNLAAMSKRTTQRRTSTSEFTTTPKIQTPAVKSITETNPNGRFWLKLDGTDVKESLQHSVKNIWNGDVDLNDGQLEFLRDEYQSRLDWINSIQLTTEEDLKTSLETGLVNLELDEKFLQDAFKKATNDFRKKMNQKNANSETLKGLNWEVVECNTLLQQCLEFMSKLKSDSDSRANIKSISQEYPIYLKNLFKKKRTAVTHILVIAISDEQRNIKPYALPIQYLPYKSLRDQYVRDITEPIKNALTLAGINVVGLVTDGEFNSLRTQGDTGPLHTWQLVHDSKEVVRKMSKATLESMLTYDGDDENGIPFAELPNEYIPSYVLLDMVDMLNDGLTFEDSIVYLCGKLVPEGYTPYPFRRDTPESFIDRLRSLVSTYVYRHTVSSLKSEGRDLSQHLYMPEIDKTTCKQHHERGDHNHVLKRIATSTRECRYQELDPEAFDKALLDPRAGLSHAALTGQRPQSVEDAEKLLSYHVAARMQRNGLNM
;
A
#
# COMPACT_ATOMS: atom_id res chain seq x y z
N MET A 1 19.75 48.76 -13.86
CA MET A 1 19.04 49.90 -13.25
C MET A 1 17.69 49.38 -12.84
N ASP A 2 17.69 48.92 -11.60
CA ASP A 2 16.68 48.11 -10.98
C ASP A 2 15.58 48.98 -10.39
N THR A 3 14.35 48.49 -10.51
CA THR A 3 13.25 48.87 -9.61
C THR A 3 12.65 47.56 -9.06
N PRO A 4 12.40 47.43 -7.75
CA PRO A 4 12.32 46.12 -7.12
C PRO A 4 10.94 45.47 -7.25
N VAL A 5 10.97 44.14 -7.28
CA VAL A 5 9.86 43.16 -7.35
C VAL A 5 8.80 43.30 -6.23
N VAL A 6 9.01 44.18 -5.25
CA VAL A 6 8.14 44.37 -4.08
C VAL A 6 6.80 45.05 -4.42
N ALA A 7 6.71 45.80 -5.52
CA ALA A 7 5.47 46.55 -5.85
C ALA A 7 4.32 45.69 -6.42
N ARG A 8 4.57 44.42 -6.81
CA ARG A 8 3.51 43.51 -7.31
C ARG A 8 2.80 42.71 -6.22
N TYR A 9 3.39 42.60 -5.03
CA TYR A 9 2.83 41.81 -3.93
C TYR A 9 1.70 42.51 -3.17
N VAL A 10 1.58 43.84 -3.27
CA VAL A 10 0.62 44.63 -2.46
C VAL A 10 -0.70 44.93 -3.17
N SER A 11 -0.79 44.80 -4.50
CA SER A 11 -2.02 45.10 -5.25
C SER A 11 -3.02 43.93 -5.35
N ILE A 12 -2.59 42.70 -5.05
CA ILE A 12 -3.42 41.49 -5.17
C ILE A 12 -4.18 41.16 -3.87
N LEU A 13 -3.78 41.71 -2.72
CA LEU A 13 -4.34 41.37 -1.40
C LEU A 13 -5.51 42.25 -0.93
N LYS A 14 -6.06 43.14 -1.79
CA LYS A 14 -7.14 44.09 -1.38
C LYS A 14 -8.53 43.85 -1.99
N ASN A 15 -8.83 42.69 -2.57
CA ASN A 15 -10.20 42.38 -3.04
C ASN A 15 -10.58 40.91 -2.85
N PRO A 16 -11.27 40.53 -1.75
CA PRO A 16 -11.71 39.16 -1.52
C PRO A 16 -13.09 38.85 -2.11
N LYS A 17 -13.49 39.49 -3.23
CA LYS A 17 -14.74 39.20 -3.95
C LYS A 17 -14.63 39.50 -5.45
N LYS A 18 -13.92 38.67 -6.20
CA LYS A 18 -14.20 38.44 -7.64
C LYS A 18 -13.95 36.96 -7.95
N SER A 19 -15.06 36.23 -8.02
CA SER A 19 -15.14 34.92 -8.67
C SER A 19 -14.66 35.05 -10.12
N LEU A 20 -13.71 34.18 -10.52
CA LEU A 20 -13.18 34.06 -11.88
C LEU A 20 -13.86 32.91 -12.64
N PHE A 21 -15.15 32.69 -12.40
CA PHE A 21 -16.03 31.92 -13.28
C PHE A 21 -17.15 32.83 -13.78
N GLN A 22 -16.94 33.43 -14.95
CA GLN A 22 -18.04 33.81 -15.83
C GLN A 22 -18.35 32.59 -16.69
N SER A 23 -19.49 31.95 -16.42
CA SER A 23 -20.15 31.06 -17.37
C SER A 23 -20.80 31.91 -18.47
N PRO A 24 -20.90 31.44 -19.72
CA PRO A 24 -21.56 32.19 -20.80
C PRO A 24 -23.02 32.45 -20.44
N VAL A 25 -23.45 33.69 -20.70
CA VAL A 25 -24.80 34.21 -20.49
C VAL A 25 -25.70 33.80 -21.65
N ASP A 26 -26.89 33.29 -21.34
CA ASP A 26 -28.19 33.65 -21.93
C ASP A 26 -29.27 32.75 -21.30
N THR A 27 -30.51 33.12 -21.01
CA THR A 27 -31.29 34.37 -20.86
C THR A 27 -32.63 33.93 -20.22
N GLY A 28 -33.23 34.72 -19.32
CA GLY A 28 -34.68 34.71 -19.12
C GLY A 28 -35.29 34.19 -17.80
N LYS A 29 -35.63 35.16 -16.94
CA LYS A 29 -36.89 35.34 -16.15
C LYS A 29 -37.24 34.47 -14.92
N GLU A 30 -37.20 35.17 -13.77
CA GLU A 30 -38.23 35.40 -12.72
C GLU A 30 -38.92 34.27 -11.92
N ASN A 31 -38.81 34.45 -10.59
CA ASN A 31 -39.83 34.39 -9.52
C ASN A 31 -40.54 33.04 -9.20
N ASP A 32 -40.27 32.50 -8.00
CA ASP A 32 -41.22 32.58 -6.85
C ASP A 32 -40.67 31.91 -5.56
N LEU A 33 -41.04 32.53 -4.43
CA LEU A 33 -40.69 32.31 -2.99
C LEU A 33 -41.22 30.96 -2.41
N PRO A 34 -41.20 30.62 -1.08
CA PRO A 34 -40.60 31.21 0.15
C PRO A 34 -39.74 30.16 0.94
N GLY A 35 -38.94 30.42 1.99
CA GLY A 35 -39.14 31.22 3.20
C GLY A 35 -39.53 30.31 4.39
N PHE A 36 -38.58 29.97 5.28
CA PHE A 36 -38.89 29.61 6.67
C PHE A 36 -37.84 30.17 7.62
N SER A 37 -38.33 31.02 8.52
CA SER A 37 -37.60 31.84 9.46
C SER A 37 -37.84 31.36 10.89
N THR A 38 -36.79 31.45 11.71
CA THR A 38 -36.77 31.70 13.18
C THR A 38 -37.23 30.59 14.14
N PRO A 39 -36.92 30.64 15.47
CA PRO A 39 -36.07 31.59 16.23
C PRO A 39 -35.07 30.96 17.23
N LEU A 40 -34.11 31.80 17.64
CA LEU A 40 -33.37 31.75 18.91
C LEU A 40 -34.29 32.14 20.09
N VAL A 41 -34.25 31.40 21.20
CA VAL A 41 -34.64 31.91 22.54
C VAL A 41 -33.71 31.36 23.64
N HIS A 42 -33.37 32.29 24.54
CA HIS A 42 -32.57 32.29 25.77
C HIS A 42 -32.81 31.20 26.84
N ALA A 43 -31.79 30.95 27.68
CA ALA A 43 -31.80 31.04 29.17
C ALA A 43 -30.49 30.43 29.74
N SER A 44 -29.54 31.21 30.27
CA SER A 44 -29.40 31.75 31.65
C SER A 44 -28.77 30.78 32.67
N MET A 45 -27.84 31.35 33.44
CA MET A 45 -27.05 30.73 34.51
C MET A 45 -27.89 30.36 35.75
N SER A 46 -27.50 29.31 36.49
CA SER A 46 -26.87 29.44 37.83
C SER A 46 -26.98 28.19 38.71
N SER A 47 -25.86 27.93 39.41
CA SER A 47 -25.73 27.37 40.78
C SER A 47 -26.17 25.93 41.10
N ARG A 48 -25.21 25.13 41.61
CA ARG A 48 -25.35 24.43 42.91
C ARG A 48 -23.99 23.96 43.44
N VAL A 49 -23.93 23.94 44.77
CA VAL A 49 -22.76 23.93 45.67
C VAL A 49 -22.68 22.59 46.42
N ASN A 50 -21.46 22.22 46.84
CA ASN A 50 -21.04 21.31 47.92
C ASN A 50 -21.28 19.78 47.80
N THR A 51 -20.21 18.99 47.96
CA THR A 51 -19.78 18.47 49.29
C THR A 51 -18.49 17.64 49.23
N GLN A 52 -17.76 17.69 50.35
CA GLN A 52 -16.49 17.04 50.68
C GLN A 52 -16.60 15.50 50.81
N LYS A 53 -15.48 14.79 50.61
CA LYS A 53 -14.97 13.82 51.60
C LYS A 53 -13.48 13.47 51.41
N ARG A 54 -12.77 13.56 52.53
CA ARG A 54 -11.37 13.19 52.80
C ARG A 54 -11.18 11.66 52.75
N ASN A 55 -9.96 11.20 52.44
CA ASN A 55 -9.21 10.34 53.37
C ASN A 55 -7.69 10.37 53.12
N ARG A 56 -6.96 10.58 54.23
CA ARG A 56 -5.50 10.51 54.42
C ARG A 56 -5.10 9.09 54.88
N LYS A 57 -3.85 8.69 54.63
CA LYS A 57 -2.93 7.94 55.54
C LYS A 57 -1.50 8.13 54.99
N LEU A 58 -0.63 8.95 55.62
CA LEU A 58 0.34 8.67 56.72
C LEU A 58 1.48 7.74 56.25
N SER A 59 2.66 8.25 55.86
CA SER A 59 3.82 8.74 56.65
C SER A 59 4.79 7.64 57.13
N TRP A 60 6.08 7.77 56.79
CA TRP A 60 7.24 7.74 57.71
C TRP A 60 8.59 7.73 56.96
N SER A 61 9.50 8.61 57.38
CA SER A 61 10.95 8.52 57.14
C SER A 61 11.65 8.41 58.49
N PRO A 62 12.77 7.67 58.59
CA PRO A 62 13.85 8.11 59.47
C PRO A 62 15.27 7.89 58.88
N VAL A 63 15.94 9.01 58.60
CA VAL A 63 17.28 9.43 59.09
C VAL A 63 18.19 8.37 59.75
N LYS A 64 19.42 8.14 59.22
CA LYS A 64 20.76 8.59 59.73
C LYS A 64 21.94 7.63 59.44
N ARG A 65 23.11 8.25 59.26
CA ARG A 65 24.52 7.82 59.51
C ARG A 65 25.35 7.27 58.34
N THR A 66 26.17 8.17 57.81
CA THR A 66 27.44 7.92 57.14
C THR A 66 28.51 7.39 58.12
N PRO A 67 29.31 6.38 57.73
CA PRO A 67 30.59 6.10 58.36
C PRO A 67 31.73 6.84 57.65
N VAL A 68 32.57 7.48 58.45
CA VAL A 68 33.87 8.06 58.08
C VAL A 68 34.84 6.94 57.68
N ARG A 69 35.54 7.10 56.54
CA ARG A 69 36.76 6.32 56.26
C ARG A 69 37.80 7.11 55.43
N SER A 70 38.82 7.55 56.16
CA SER A 70 40.25 7.67 55.85
C SER A 70 40.77 8.51 54.66
N PRO A 71 41.90 9.24 54.83
CA PRO A 71 42.48 10.09 53.80
C PRO A 71 43.02 9.28 52.60
N PRO A 72 43.03 9.84 51.38
CA PRO A 72 43.52 9.13 50.23
C PRO A 72 45.03 8.96 50.33
N LYS A 73 45.51 7.71 50.32
CA LYS A 73 46.91 7.42 49.99
C LYS A 73 47.21 8.08 48.64
N LYS A 74 48.20 8.97 48.59
CA LYS A 74 48.80 9.50 47.35
C LYS A 74 49.16 8.32 46.45
N LYS A 75 48.31 8.01 45.47
CA LYS A 75 48.68 7.18 44.33
C LYS A 75 49.46 8.06 43.37
N SER A 76 50.61 7.57 42.93
CA SER A 76 51.42 8.13 41.85
C SER A 76 50.51 8.62 40.73
N ARG A 77 50.71 9.86 40.27
CA ARG A 77 50.05 10.38 39.06
C ARG A 77 50.52 9.51 37.88
N GLU A 78 49.78 8.46 37.57
CA GLU A 78 49.84 7.83 36.24
C GLU A 78 49.49 8.93 35.23
N GLY A 79 50.31 9.09 34.18
CA GLY A 79 50.12 10.15 33.17
C GLY A 79 48.73 10.13 32.55
N ALA A 80 48.26 11.25 32.01
CA ALA A 80 46.97 11.32 31.32
C ALA A 80 46.88 10.23 30.22
N TRP A 81 45.68 9.68 30.01
CA TRP A 81 45.45 8.73 28.92
C TRP A 81 45.55 9.47 27.59
N THR A 82 46.38 8.98 26.67
CA THR A 82 46.42 9.45 25.28
C THR A 82 45.27 8.82 24.50
N ASP A 83 44.88 9.43 23.37
CA ASP A 83 43.80 8.89 22.54
C ASP A 83 44.16 7.53 21.94
N ASP A 84 45.46 7.27 21.67
CA ASP A 84 45.95 5.98 21.17
C ASP A 84 45.86 4.86 22.22
N GLN A 85 46.09 5.18 23.49
CA GLN A 85 45.89 4.25 24.61
C GLN A 85 44.41 3.93 24.82
N VAL A 86 43.55 4.92 24.62
CA VAL A 86 42.11 4.75 24.71
C VAL A 86 41.60 3.89 23.56
N ARG A 87 42.10 4.12 22.33
CA ARG A 87 41.82 3.30 21.15
C ARG A 87 42.19 1.83 21.38
N SER A 88 43.44 1.57 21.78
CA SER A 88 43.94 0.22 22.07
C SER A 88 43.12 -0.50 23.16
N LEU A 89 42.64 0.24 24.16
CA LEU A 89 41.79 -0.32 25.22
C LEU A 89 40.36 -0.62 24.73
N ILE A 90 39.81 0.21 23.83
CA ILE A 90 38.49 -0.03 23.21
C ILE A 90 38.57 -1.24 22.29
N GLU A 91 39.64 -1.37 21.49
CA GLU A 91 39.89 -2.53 20.64
C GLU A 91 39.97 -3.83 21.45
N PHE A 92 40.70 -3.84 22.56
CA PHE A 92 40.74 -5.02 23.45
C PHE A 92 39.33 -5.40 23.93
N VAL A 93 38.53 -4.42 24.35
CA VAL A 93 37.18 -4.66 24.87
C VAL A 93 36.22 -5.15 23.79
N ALA A 94 36.38 -4.67 22.57
CA ALA A 94 35.64 -5.10 21.39
C ALA A 94 35.98 -6.55 21.00
N LEU A 95 37.28 -6.85 20.94
CA LEU A 95 37.80 -8.14 20.47
C LEU A 95 37.60 -9.26 21.48
N HIS A 96 37.68 -8.94 22.77
CA HIS A 96 37.68 -9.93 23.85
C HIS A 96 36.40 -9.94 24.69
N LYS A 97 35.25 -9.67 24.06
CA LYS A 97 33.94 -9.77 24.74
C LYS A 97 33.68 -11.18 25.32
N ASP A 98 34.27 -12.21 24.72
CA ASP A 98 34.25 -13.60 25.17
C ASP A 98 34.95 -13.83 26.52
N LEU A 99 35.91 -12.98 26.88
CA LEU A 99 36.62 -13.05 28.16
C LEU A 99 35.85 -12.37 29.32
N GLN A 100 34.73 -11.72 29.03
CA GLN A 100 33.86 -11.14 30.06
C GLN A 100 33.02 -12.22 30.73
N THR A 101 32.84 -12.12 32.05
CA THR A 101 31.97 -13.05 32.79
C THR A 101 30.47 -12.73 32.65
N SER A 102 30.12 -11.59 32.05
CA SER A 102 28.75 -11.12 31.90
C SER A 102 28.46 -10.68 30.46
N ASP A 103 27.25 -10.95 29.97
CA ASP A 103 26.75 -10.53 28.65
C ASP A 103 26.47 -9.02 28.53
N SER A 104 26.96 -8.23 29.48
CA SER A 104 26.80 -6.77 29.47
C SER A 104 27.59 -6.14 28.33
N GLU A 105 27.05 -5.06 27.75
CA GLU A 105 27.71 -4.35 26.66
C GLU A 105 29.09 -3.82 27.05
N TRP A 106 29.26 -3.29 28.27
CA TRP A 106 30.56 -2.85 28.80
C TRP A 106 31.04 -3.78 29.92
N PRO A 107 32.36 -4.11 29.99
CA PRO A 107 32.90 -4.97 31.03
C PRO A 107 32.75 -4.34 32.42
N SER A 108 32.18 -5.10 33.36
CA SER A 108 31.82 -4.63 34.70
C SER A 108 32.52 -5.37 35.84
N MET A 109 33.44 -6.28 35.52
CA MET A 109 34.14 -7.15 36.47
C MET A 109 34.94 -6.35 37.52
N ARG A 110 35.19 -6.98 38.67
CA ARG A 110 36.03 -6.42 39.74
C ARG A 110 37.48 -6.19 39.28
N SER A 111 38.19 -5.28 39.94
CA SER A 111 39.53 -4.81 39.53
C SER A 111 40.62 -5.87 39.58
N ASP A 112 40.40 -6.96 40.30
CA ASP A 112 41.27 -8.12 40.47
C ASP A 112 41.04 -9.22 39.41
N HIS A 113 40.05 -9.04 38.52
CA HIS A 113 39.74 -10.02 37.48
C HIS A 113 40.84 -10.09 36.40
N VAL A 114 41.22 -11.31 36.01
CA VAL A 114 42.29 -11.60 35.02
C VAL A 114 42.08 -10.85 33.69
N TYR A 115 40.84 -10.57 33.32
CA TYR A 115 40.49 -9.75 32.17
C TYR A 115 41.22 -8.40 32.13
N TRP A 116 41.32 -7.70 33.26
CA TRP A 116 41.96 -6.39 33.31
C TRP A 116 43.48 -6.48 33.25
N ILE A 117 44.05 -7.64 33.64
CA ILE A 117 45.48 -7.93 33.48
C ILE A 117 45.77 -8.08 31.99
N LYS A 118 44.98 -8.88 31.27
CA LYS A 118 45.09 -9.03 29.81
C LYS A 118 44.85 -7.72 29.06
N ALA A 119 43.91 -6.89 29.51
CA ALA A 119 43.67 -5.57 28.93
C ALA A 119 44.88 -4.65 29.08
N ALA A 120 45.54 -4.67 30.23
CA ALA A 120 46.75 -3.90 30.48
C ALA A 120 47.94 -4.40 29.63
N GLU A 121 48.11 -5.72 29.51
CA GLU A 121 49.12 -6.35 28.64
C GLU A 121 48.90 -5.97 27.18
N TYR A 122 47.65 -5.96 26.72
CA TYR A 122 47.30 -5.59 25.35
C TYR A 122 47.63 -4.12 25.04
N VAL A 123 47.24 -3.19 25.93
CA VAL A 123 47.59 -1.78 25.78
C VAL A 123 49.11 -1.58 25.81
N GLN A 124 49.84 -2.33 26.64
CA GLN A 124 51.30 -2.30 26.65
C GLN A 124 51.91 -2.85 25.37
N MET A 125 51.33 -3.90 24.77
CA MET A 125 51.83 -4.51 23.54
C MET A 125 51.70 -3.56 22.34
N ILE A 126 50.57 -2.84 22.24
CA ILE A 126 50.28 -1.97 21.09
C ILE A 126 50.90 -0.58 21.25
N ASP A 127 50.76 0.05 22.41
CA ASP A 127 51.20 1.44 22.65
C ASP A 127 52.56 1.53 23.39
N GLY A 128 53.15 0.39 23.81
CA GLY A 128 54.42 0.34 24.56
C GLY A 128 54.34 0.82 26.00
N SER A 129 53.21 1.41 26.42
CA SER A 129 53.04 2.06 27.73
C SER A 129 52.41 1.15 28.78
N THR A 130 53.08 0.92 29.91
CA THR A 130 52.55 0.08 30.99
C THR A 130 51.44 0.79 31.78
N ARG A 131 50.19 0.32 31.66
CA ARG A 131 49.04 0.77 32.48
C ARG A 131 48.67 -0.29 33.49
N SER A 132 48.26 0.12 34.70
CA SER A 132 47.81 -0.86 35.69
C SER A 132 46.42 -1.42 35.31
N PRO A 133 46.12 -2.70 35.61
CA PRO A 133 44.81 -3.30 35.37
C PRO A 133 43.65 -2.50 35.99
N THR A 134 43.90 -1.91 37.15
CA THR A 134 42.93 -1.04 37.85
C THR A 134 42.68 0.27 37.09
N SER A 135 43.70 0.81 36.41
CA SER A 135 43.59 2.00 35.57
C SER A 135 42.74 1.74 34.33
N CYS A 136 42.98 0.62 33.64
CA CYS A 136 42.20 0.18 32.48
C CYS A 136 40.72 0.03 32.83
N ARG A 137 40.42 -0.65 33.94
CA ARG A 137 39.05 -0.76 34.46
C ARG A 137 38.42 0.60 34.74
N SER A 138 39.14 1.48 35.44
CA SER A 138 38.62 2.80 35.80
C SER A 138 38.29 3.63 34.56
N ARG A 139 39.14 3.58 33.53
CA ARG A 139 38.93 4.28 32.27
C ARG A 139 37.67 3.81 31.55
N ILE A 140 37.46 2.49 31.50
CA ILE A 140 36.24 1.92 30.88
C ILE A 140 35.00 2.25 31.69
N VAL A 141 34.98 1.89 32.98
CA VAL A 141 33.75 1.93 33.79
C VAL A 141 33.33 3.36 34.12
N ASN A 142 34.28 4.26 34.39
CA ASN A 142 33.97 5.61 34.88
C ASN A 142 33.99 6.68 33.80
N LYS A 143 34.59 6.42 32.64
CA LYS A 143 34.68 7.42 31.56
C LYS A 143 34.00 6.92 30.29
N LEU A 144 34.53 5.88 29.66
CA LEU A 144 34.05 5.44 28.35
C LEU A 144 32.59 4.97 28.37
N ARG A 145 32.20 4.14 29.35
CA ARG A 145 30.80 3.71 29.53
C ARG A 145 29.81 4.86 29.76
N SER A 146 30.26 5.96 30.39
CA SER A 146 29.41 7.13 30.64
C SER A 146 29.31 8.06 29.43
N THR A 147 30.29 7.99 28.53
CA THR A 147 30.40 8.85 27.35
C THR A 147 29.78 8.20 26.13
N TYR A 148 29.88 6.88 26.00
CA TYR A 148 29.38 6.11 24.86
C TYR A 148 28.40 5.04 25.33
N SER A 149 27.26 4.96 24.65
CA SER A 149 26.19 4.04 24.99
C SER A 149 26.53 2.59 24.64
N THR A 150 27.27 2.38 23.54
CA THR A 150 27.69 1.08 23.02
C THR A 150 29.19 1.06 22.73
N ILE A 151 29.81 -0.13 22.64
CA ILE A 151 31.23 -0.24 22.28
C ILE A 151 31.44 0.27 20.85
N SER A 152 30.52 -0.03 19.93
CA SER A 152 30.60 0.40 18.52
C SER A 152 30.61 1.94 18.35
N GLU A 153 29.85 2.66 19.18
CA GLU A 153 29.90 4.13 19.20
C GLU A 153 31.27 4.67 19.65
N ALA A 154 31.94 3.96 20.56
CA ALA A 154 33.29 4.29 20.99
C ALA A 154 34.34 3.92 19.93
N GLU A 155 34.16 2.82 19.20
CA GLU A 155 35.02 2.41 18.07
C GLU A 155 35.03 3.48 16.97
N ASP A 156 33.85 3.95 16.58
CA ASP A 156 33.68 5.02 15.59
C ASP A 156 34.33 6.34 16.07
N ALA A 157 34.13 6.71 17.34
CA ALA A 157 34.65 7.96 17.89
C ALA A 157 36.19 8.01 17.97
N TYR A 158 36.84 6.85 18.17
CA TYR A 158 38.30 6.75 18.25
C TYR A 158 38.95 6.20 16.98
N SER A 159 38.17 5.97 15.92
CA SER A 159 38.63 5.42 14.64
C SER A 159 39.44 4.14 14.83
N CYS A 160 38.87 3.17 15.54
CA CYS A 160 39.50 1.86 15.76
C CYS A 160 39.57 1.10 14.43
N ASP A 161 40.77 0.69 14.02
CA ASP A 161 41.02 -0.10 12.81
C ASP A 161 41.60 -1.47 13.22
N TYR A 162 40.99 -2.54 12.74
CA TYR A 162 41.36 -3.91 13.11
C TYR A 162 42.31 -4.57 12.09
N GLU A 163 42.71 -3.86 11.03
CA GLU A 163 43.62 -4.42 10.02
C GLU A 163 45.02 -4.74 10.59
N ASP A 164 45.52 -3.95 11.55
CA ASP A 164 46.87 -4.13 12.13
C ASP A 164 47.02 -5.38 13.02
N ILE A 165 45.92 -6.03 13.42
CA ILE A 165 45.91 -7.15 14.39
C ILE A 165 45.97 -8.53 13.70
N ARG A 166 45.84 -8.58 12.37
CA ARG A 166 46.02 -9.82 11.61
C ARG A 166 47.48 -10.22 11.43
N GLU A 167 48.43 -9.29 11.58
CA GLU A 167 49.85 -9.57 11.43
C GLU A 167 50.54 -9.98 12.75
N LEU A 168 49.98 -9.62 13.92
CA LEU A 168 50.58 -9.93 15.24
C LEU A 168 50.10 -11.24 15.88
N ASN A 169 49.04 -11.88 15.36
CA ASN A 169 48.67 -13.25 15.75
C ASN A 169 49.35 -14.33 14.86
N GLY A 170 50.27 -13.89 14.01
CA GLY A 170 51.03 -14.72 13.08
C GLY A 170 52.42 -15.10 13.55
N ASP A 171 52.67 -15.29 14.84
CA ASP A 171 53.83 -16.09 15.28
C ASP A 171 53.69 -16.51 16.75
N SER A 172 52.95 -17.60 17.00
CA SER A 172 53.27 -18.44 18.15
C SER A 172 54.09 -19.59 17.60
N GLY A 173 55.40 -19.48 17.76
CA GLY A 173 56.38 -20.44 17.27
C GLY A 173 56.05 -21.85 17.73
N PHE A 174 55.48 -22.64 16.82
CA PHE A 174 55.91 -24.01 16.66
C PHE A 174 57.04 -23.96 15.64
N LEU A 175 58.27 -24.18 16.11
CA LEU A 175 59.36 -24.56 15.21
C LEU A 175 58.84 -25.72 14.38
N GLU A 176 58.67 -25.50 13.07
CA GLU A 176 58.47 -26.62 12.15
C GLU A 176 59.61 -27.61 12.39
N PRO A 177 59.32 -28.92 12.49
CA PRO A 177 60.39 -29.91 12.47
C PRO A 177 61.20 -29.66 11.21
N ASP A 178 62.53 -29.62 11.35
CA ASP A 178 63.40 -29.49 10.19
C ASP A 178 63.08 -30.59 9.16
N GLN A 179 63.42 -30.34 7.89
CA GLN A 179 63.13 -31.27 6.80
C GLN A 179 63.66 -32.69 7.11
N ASN A 180 64.76 -32.77 7.86
CA ASN A 180 65.37 -34.01 8.33
C ASN A 180 64.44 -34.80 9.30
N THR A 181 63.73 -34.13 10.19
CA THR A 181 62.78 -34.75 11.12
C THR A 181 61.50 -35.22 10.41
N LYS A 182 61.05 -34.46 9.39
CA LYS A 182 59.92 -34.87 8.53
C LYS A 182 60.29 -36.11 7.70
N ASP A 183 61.50 -36.14 7.15
CA ASP A 183 62.02 -37.26 6.37
C ASP A 183 62.22 -38.51 7.26
N ILE A 184 62.74 -38.37 8.49
CA ILE A 184 62.87 -39.47 9.47
C ILE A 184 61.51 -40.06 9.87
N LEU A 185 60.48 -39.23 10.08
CA LEU A 185 59.14 -39.70 10.42
C LEU A 185 58.44 -40.40 9.25
N LEU A 186 58.67 -39.94 8.02
CA LEU A 186 58.19 -40.59 6.80
C LEU A 186 58.89 -41.94 6.60
N ASP A 187 60.21 -42.02 6.80
CA ASP A 187 60.99 -43.25 6.71
C ASP A 187 60.55 -44.28 7.78
N ILE A 188 60.25 -43.84 9.00
CA ILE A 188 59.70 -44.72 10.05
C ILE A 188 58.30 -45.23 9.67
N PHE A 189 57.46 -44.41 9.05
CA PHE A 189 56.10 -44.81 8.64
C PHE A 189 56.08 -45.74 7.42
N ASP A 190 56.99 -45.54 6.46
CA ASP A 190 57.11 -46.37 5.25
C ASP A 190 57.78 -47.72 5.53
N ASN A 191 58.63 -47.81 6.55
CA ASN A 191 59.29 -49.05 6.96
C ASN A 191 58.47 -49.92 7.94
N ILE A 192 57.30 -49.48 8.39
CA ILE A 192 56.38 -50.29 9.19
C ILE A 192 55.34 -50.91 8.25
N ASN A 193 55.34 -52.25 8.16
CA ASN A 193 54.44 -53.02 7.30
C ASN A 193 53.02 -53.12 7.89
N ILE A 194 52.34 -51.98 8.04
CA ILE A 194 50.97 -51.86 8.56
C ILE A 194 49.95 -51.75 7.43
N THR A 195 48.82 -52.44 7.60
CA THR A 195 47.71 -52.38 6.64
C THR A 195 47.10 -50.98 6.57
N ALA A 196 46.43 -50.63 5.47
CA ALA A 196 45.76 -49.33 5.31
C ALA A 196 44.77 -49.02 6.45
N SER A 197 44.10 -50.05 6.99
CA SER A 197 43.20 -49.92 8.14
C SER A 197 43.94 -49.55 9.42
N GLN A 198 45.10 -50.16 9.68
CA GLN A 198 45.94 -49.86 10.85
C GLN A 198 46.57 -48.47 10.76
N ARG A 199 46.96 -48.02 9.57
CA ARG A 199 47.43 -46.64 9.34
C ARG A 199 46.35 -45.61 9.70
N ASN A 200 45.12 -45.82 9.22
CA ASN A 200 44.00 -44.94 9.54
C ASN A 200 43.70 -44.93 11.04
N GLU A 201 43.79 -46.08 11.71
CA GLU A 201 43.55 -46.17 13.17
C GLU A 201 44.60 -45.40 13.98
N VAL A 202 45.89 -45.47 13.59
CA VAL A 202 46.97 -44.69 14.23
C VAL A 202 46.77 -43.20 14.01
N VAL A 203 46.37 -42.79 12.80
CA VAL A 203 46.04 -41.39 12.49
C VAL A 203 44.88 -40.90 13.34
N LEU A 204 43.78 -41.67 13.44
CA LEU A 204 42.60 -41.32 14.24
C LEU A 204 42.94 -41.23 15.74
N LYS A 205 43.67 -42.21 16.29
CA LYS A 205 44.08 -42.21 17.71
C LYS A 205 44.95 -41.02 18.08
N ASN A 206 45.82 -40.57 17.17
CA ASN A 206 46.62 -39.37 17.40
C ASN A 206 45.81 -38.10 17.17
N PHE A 207 44.93 -38.07 16.18
CA PHE A 207 44.00 -36.97 15.94
C PHE A 207 43.09 -36.73 17.15
N ASP A 208 42.71 -37.77 17.89
CA ASP A 208 41.89 -37.64 19.09
C ASP A 208 42.59 -36.91 20.25
N LYS A 209 43.92 -37.01 20.33
CA LYS A 209 44.77 -36.37 21.36
C LYS A 209 45.04 -34.89 21.09
N VAL A 210 44.78 -34.42 19.87
CA VAL A 210 45.01 -33.03 19.46
C VAL A 210 43.94 -32.10 20.07
N SER A 211 44.27 -30.84 20.32
CA SER A 211 43.31 -29.87 20.87
C SER A 211 42.17 -29.58 19.89
N ARG A 212 40.99 -29.14 20.37
CA ARG A 212 39.84 -28.84 19.50
C ARG A 212 40.16 -27.77 18.44
N SER A 213 40.93 -26.75 18.81
CA SER A 213 41.35 -25.68 17.89
C SER A 213 42.24 -26.24 16.77
N ASP A 214 43.19 -27.09 17.16
CA ASP A 214 44.15 -27.68 16.23
C ASP A 214 43.48 -28.74 15.33
N LYS A 215 42.49 -29.49 15.84
CA LYS A 215 41.67 -30.40 15.01
C LYS A 215 40.96 -29.64 13.89
N LEU A 216 40.37 -28.48 14.20
CA LEU A 216 39.70 -27.65 13.19
C LEU A 216 40.69 -27.06 12.18
N CYS A 217 41.85 -26.60 12.66
CA CYS A 217 42.92 -26.11 11.80
C CYS A 217 43.44 -27.20 10.84
N LEU A 218 43.67 -28.41 11.35
CA LEU A 218 44.08 -29.57 10.55
C LEU A 218 43.02 -29.95 9.51
N LEU A 219 41.73 -29.96 9.89
CA LEU A 219 40.64 -30.26 8.97
C LEU A 219 40.51 -29.21 7.86
N ASP A 220 40.57 -27.93 8.19
CA ASP A 220 40.53 -26.85 7.19
C ASP A 220 41.74 -26.91 6.25
N THR A 221 42.92 -27.19 6.79
CA THR A 221 44.17 -27.32 6.01
C THR A 221 44.11 -28.49 5.05
N ARG A 222 43.71 -29.68 5.54
CA ARG A 222 43.61 -30.88 4.70
C ARG A 222 42.46 -30.80 3.71
N PHE A 223 41.34 -30.18 4.08
CA PHE A 223 40.23 -29.93 3.16
C PHE A 223 40.67 -29.04 1.98
N LYS A 224 41.48 -28.00 2.25
CA LYS A 224 42.08 -27.16 1.21
C LYS A 224 42.97 -27.96 0.25
N THR A 225 43.79 -28.87 0.77
CA THR A 225 44.63 -29.78 -0.05
C THR A 225 43.76 -30.68 -0.94
N VAL A 226 42.76 -31.34 -0.38
CA VAL A 226 41.87 -32.24 -1.13
C VAL A 226 41.08 -31.46 -2.20
N CYS A 227 40.65 -30.23 -1.92
CA CYS A 227 40.01 -29.38 -2.93
C CYS A 227 40.93 -29.10 -4.13
N ALA A 228 42.22 -28.85 -3.87
CA ALA A 228 43.21 -28.62 -4.91
C ALA A 228 43.45 -29.88 -5.76
N GLU A 229 43.53 -31.06 -5.13
CA GLU A 229 43.62 -32.36 -5.82
C GLU A 229 42.42 -32.64 -6.74
N ASN A 230 41.24 -32.14 -6.37
CA ASN A 230 40.01 -32.26 -7.16
C ASN A 230 39.78 -31.09 -8.16
N GLY A 231 40.79 -30.25 -8.40
CA GLY A 231 40.75 -29.21 -9.43
C GLY A 231 39.96 -27.94 -9.07
N ILE A 232 39.64 -27.72 -7.78
CA ILE A 232 38.92 -26.54 -7.31
C ILE A 232 39.90 -25.36 -7.16
N LYS A 233 39.76 -24.34 -8.01
CA LYS A 233 40.72 -23.21 -8.11
C LYS A 233 40.71 -22.23 -6.93
N GLN A 234 39.61 -22.17 -6.18
CA GLN A 234 39.46 -21.28 -5.02
C GLN A 234 38.88 -22.07 -3.84
N PRO A 235 39.70 -22.86 -3.14
CA PRO A 235 39.24 -23.61 -1.99
C PRO A 235 38.85 -22.64 -0.86
N PRO A 236 37.64 -22.77 -0.29
CA PRO A 236 37.15 -21.85 0.74
C PRO A 236 38.01 -21.94 2.00
N GLU A 237 38.46 -20.78 2.49
CA GLU A 237 39.15 -20.69 3.78
C GLU A 237 38.19 -21.00 4.92
N LYS A 238 38.62 -21.82 5.88
CA LYS A 238 37.87 -22.15 7.10
C LYS A 238 36.53 -22.85 6.86
N PHE A 239 36.37 -23.57 5.74
CA PHE A 239 35.09 -24.16 5.36
C PHE A 239 34.57 -25.20 6.36
N THR A 240 35.43 -26.07 6.88
CA THR A 240 35.03 -27.14 7.81
C THR A 240 34.63 -26.54 9.16
N SER A 241 35.40 -25.58 9.66
CA SER A 241 35.09 -24.88 10.91
C SER A 241 33.82 -24.02 10.81
N LEU A 242 33.62 -23.30 9.70
CA LEU A 242 32.39 -22.55 9.43
C LEU A 242 31.18 -23.49 9.30
N SER A 243 31.31 -24.60 8.58
CA SER A 243 30.23 -25.58 8.40
C SER A 243 29.76 -26.17 9.74
N ILE A 244 30.71 -26.56 10.60
CA ILE A 244 30.40 -27.08 11.95
C ILE A 244 29.67 -26.02 12.78
N LYS A 245 30.14 -24.76 12.75
CA LYS A 245 29.50 -23.64 13.46
C LYS A 245 28.09 -23.36 12.93
N SER A 246 27.89 -23.38 11.62
CA SER A 246 26.58 -23.18 10.99
C SER A 246 25.60 -24.28 11.37
N MET A 247 26.03 -25.55 11.38
CA MET A 247 25.19 -26.68 11.79
C MET A 247 24.81 -26.59 13.28
N ASP A 248 25.76 -26.22 14.16
CA ASP A 248 25.49 -25.99 15.59
C ASP A 248 24.45 -24.88 15.81
N ILE A 249 24.55 -23.76 15.08
CA ILE A 249 23.56 -22.66 15.16
C ILE A 249 22.17 -23.11 14.71
N LEU A 250 22.08 -23.85 13.59
CA LEU A 250 20.80 -24.36 13.08
C LEU A 250 20.16 -25.33 14.07
N GLN A 251 20.96 -26.24 14.63
CA GLN A 251 20.51 -27.21 15.63
C GLN A 251 20.00 -26.51 16.90
N LYS A 252 20.75 -25.56 17.44
CA LYS A 252 20.34 -24.76 18.62
C LYS A 252 19.05 -23.98 18.39
N LYS A 253 18.74 -23.60 17.15
CA LYS A 253 17.51 -22.89 16.77
C LYS A 253 16.36 -23.80 16.32
N GLY A 254 16.52 -25.12 16.42
CA GLY A 254 15.50 -26.10 15.99
C GLY A 254 15.19 -26.03 14.49
N LYS A 255 16.18 -25.71 13.66
CA LYS A 255 16.05 -25.61 12.20
C LYS A 255 16.73 -26.80 11.50
N PRO A 256 16.21 -27.25 10.34
CA PRO A 256 16.83 -28.32 9.57
C PRO A 256 18.21 -27.91 9.03
N ASN A 257 19.06 -28.91 8.76
CA ASN A 257 20.43 -28.71 8.26
C ASN A 257 20.44 -28.36 6.78
N VAL A 258 20.01 -27.15 6.47
CA VAL A 258 19.93 -26.61 5.11
C VAL A 258 21.28 -26.60 4.38
N LEU A 259 22.41 -26.57 5.13
CA LEU A 259 23.74 -26.67 4.54
C LEU A 259 23.97 -28.03 3.88
N LEU A 260 23.60 -29.10 4.58
CA LEU A 260 23.67 -30.47 4.06
C LEU A 260 22.69 -30.69 2.91
N ASP A 261 21.46 -30.18 3.04
CA ASP A 261 20.44 -30.31 1.99
C ASP A 261 20.86 -29.57 0.71
N PHE A 262 21.48 -28.39 0.84
CA PHE A 262 22.01 -27.64 -0.29
C PHE A 262 23.18 -28.35 -0.96
N ALA A 263 24.11 -28.91 -0.17
CA ALA A 263 25.22 -29.71 -0.69
C ALA A 263 24.71 -30.96 -1.44
N ARG A 264 23.72 -31.67 -0.89
CA ARG A 264 23.07 -32.82 -1.57
C ARG A 264 22.41 -32.41 -2.88
N CYS A 265 21.72 -31.27 -2.89
CA CYS A 265 21.05 -30.76 -4.09
C CYS A 265 22.01 -30.50 -5.26
N LEU A 266 23.26 -30.15 -4.98
CA LEU A 266 24.29 -29.84 -5.97
C LEU A 266 25.20 -31.03 -6.29
N GLY A 267 25.50 -31.88 -5.30
CA GLY A 267 26.44 -32.99 -5.43
C GLY A 267 25.81 -34.34 -5.78
N THR A 268 24.48 -34.44 -5.81
CA THR A 268 23.76 -35.66 -6.19
C THR A 268 23.04 -35.45 -7.51
N ASN A 269 23.16 -36.41 -8.42
CA ASN A 269 22.46 -36.42 -9.70
C ASN A 269 21.03 -36.94 -9.55
N ARG A 270 20.17 -36.61 -10.50
CA ARG A 270 18.81 -37.16 -10.56
C ARG A 270 18.85 -38.63 -10.98
N PRO A 271 17.86 -39.46 -10.60
CA PRO A 271 17.84 -40.89 -10.93
C PRO A 271 17.97 -41.22 -12.43
N ASP A 272 17.65 -40.28 -13.32
CA ASP A 272 17.63 -40.45 -14.78
C ASP A 272 18.36 -39.34 -15.56
N SER A 273 19.25 -38.57 -14.91
CA SER A 273 19.96 -37.47 -15.58
C SER A 273 21.29 -37.17 -14.90
N ASP A 274 22.32 -36.88 -15.71
CA ASP A 274 23.63 -36.39 -15.25
C ASP A 274 23.58 -34.95 -14.69
N SER A 275 22.39 -34.34 -14.65
CA SER A 275 22.17 -33.04 -14.02
C SER A 275 21.97 -33.16 -12.50
N PRO A 276 22.45 -32.19 -11.69
CA PRO A 276 22.19 -32.14 -10.26
C PRO A 276 20.69 -32.11 -9.92
N LEU A 277 20.32 -32.53 -8.70
CA LEU A 277 18.94 -32.45 -8.20
C LEU A 277 18.37 -31.03 -8.36
N LEU A 278 19.13 -29.99 -7.98
CA LEU A 278 18.81 -28.59 -8.23
C LEU A 278 19.40 -28.14 -9.59
N PRO A 279 18.57 -27.73 -10.56
CA PRO A 279 19.05 -27.33 -11.88
C PRO A 279 19.73 -25.96 -11.79
N VAL A 280 21.06 -25.96 -11.85
CA VAL A 280 21.92 -24.77 -11.73
C VAL A 280 21.74 -23.77 -12.89
N ASP A 281 21.38 -24.26 -14.08
CA ASP A 281 21.15 -23.43 -15.28
C ASP A 281 19.74 -22.83 -15.35
N ARG A 282 18.90 -23.04 -14.33
CA ARG A 282 17.51 -22.59 -14.30
C ARG A 282 17.26 -21.62 -13.15
N MET A 283 16.16 -20.89 -13.30
CA MET A 283 15.79 -19.72 -12.48
C MET A 283 15.79 -19.91 -10.94
N PRO A 284 15.52 -21.07 -10.32
CA PRO A 284 15.60 -21.16 -8.86
C PRO A 284 17.02 -21.00 -8.30
N PHE A 285 18.07 -21.41 -9.03
CA PHE A 285 19.45 -21.34 -8.52
C PHE A 285 19.95 -19.89 -8.43
N GLY A 286 19.70 -19.06 -9.45
CA GLY A 286 20.15 -17.66 -9.47
C GLY A 286 19.57 -16.82 -8.32
N LEU A 287 18.32 -17.09 -7.93
CA LEU A 287 17.70 -16.44 -6.76
C LEU A 287 18.33 -16.90 -5.44
N ILE A 288 18.56 -18.21 -5.28
CA ILE A 288 19.21 -18.75 -4.07
C ILE A 288 20.63 -18.21 -3.95
N GLN A 289 21.38 -18.18 -5.05
CA GLN A 289 22.71 -17.58 -5.13
C GLN A 289 22.69 -16.11 -4.69
N TYR A 290 21.74 -15.31 -5.18
CA TYR A 290 21.61 -13.90 -4.78
C TYR A 290 21.40 -13.75 -3.28
N GLN A 291 20.46 -14.51 -2.70
CA GLN A 291 20.16 -14.40 -1.28
C GLN A 291 21.38 -14.78 -0.43
N LEU A 292 22.06 -15.87 -0.78
CA LEU A 292 23.27 -16.30 -0.08
C LEU A 292 24.38 -15.25 -0.17
N GLN A 293 24.63 -14.69 -1.36
CA GLN A 293 25.66 -13.66 -1.56
C GLN A 293 25.32 -12.33 -0.88
N PHE A 294 24.04 -11.94 -0.88
CA PHE A 294 23.56 -10.72 -0.24
C PHE A 294 23.78 -10.76 1.27
N PHE A 295 23.39 -11.86 1.92
CA PHE A 295 23.59 -12.00 3.36
C PHE A 295 25.04 -12.32 3.76
N SER A 296 25.88 -12.77 2.82
CA SER A 296 27.30 -13.02 3.07
C SER A 296 28.21 -11.82 2.82
N THR A 297 27.72 -10.72 2.21
CA THR A 297 28.54 -9.52 1.98
C THR A 297 28.41 -8.52 3.12
N SER A 298 29.53 -8.04 3.65
CA SER A 298 29.59 -6.97 4.66
C SER A 298 29.16 -5.60 4.13
N ASN A 299 28.93 -5.46 2.82
CA ASN A 299 28.46 -4.23 2.21
C ASN A 299 27.41 -4.55 1.13
N SER A 300 26.13 -4.52 1.51
CA SER A 300 24.97 -4.87 0.66
C SER A 300 24.90 -4.07 -0.65
N LYS A 301 25.58 -2.91 -0.74
CA LYS A 301 25.68 -2.07 -1.94
C LYS A 301 26.61 -2.64 -3.03
N LYS A 302 27.47 -3.63 -2.73
CA LYS A 302 28.38 -4.25 -3.71
C LYS A 302 27.79 -5.49 -4.41
N ALA A 303 26.66 -6.03 -3.92
CA ALA A 303 25.97 -7.15 -4.57
C ALA A 303 25.36 -6.71 -5.91
N ARG A 304 26.09 -6.90 -7.02
CA ARG A 304 25.61 -6.62 -8.38
C ARG A 304 25.00 -7.88 -8.97
N VAL A 305 23.68 -7.86 -9.20
CA VAL A 305 23.03 -8.75 -10.16
C VAL A 305 22.52 -7.91 -11.32
N ASN A 306 22.88 -8.31 -12.53
CA ASN A 306 22.21 -7.86 -13.74
C ASN A 306 20.82 -8.52 -13.78
N LEU A 307 19.84 -7.92 -13.11
CA LEU A 307 18.46 -8.09 -13.55
C LEU A 307 18.43 -7.61 -15.01
N ALA A 308 17.99 -8.47 -15.92
CA ALA A 308 17.81 -8.09 -17.32
C ALA A 308 16.71 -7.02 -17.41
N ALA A 309 17.12 -5.77 -17.27
CA ALA A 309 16.31 -4.59 -17.45
C ALA A 309 17.05 -3.69 -18.45
N MET A 310 16.31 -3.06 -19.35
CA MET A 310 16.93 -2.10 -20.26
C MET A 310 17.64 -1.00 -19.45
N SER A 311 18.86 -0.66 -19.87
CA SER A 311 19.59 0.42 -19.23
C SER A 311 18.75 1.71 -19.28
N LYS A 312 18.82 2.54 -18.24
CA LYS A 312 18.11 3.83 -18.21
C LYS A 312 18.41 4.66 -19.47
N ARG A 313 19.64 4.63 -19.97
CA ARG A 313 20.06 5.30 -21.20
C ARG A 313 19.41 4.71 -22.44
N THR A 314 19.26 3.39 -22.51
CA THR A 314 18.54 2.70 -23.59
C THR A 314 17.05 3.04 -23.55
N THR A 315 16.44 3.05 -22.36
CA THR A 315 15.04 3.45 -22.18
C THR A 315 14.84 4.90 -22.58
N GLN A 316 15.66 5.84 -22.09
CA GLN A 316 15.60 7.25 -22.46
C GLN A 316 15.83 7.47 -23.95
N ARG A 317 16.79 6.78 -24.57
CA ARG A 317 17.02 6.83 -26.02
C ARG A 317 15.79 6.33 -26.77
N ARG A 318 15.23 5.18 -26.39
CA ARG A 318 14.00 4.64 -27.00
C ARG A 318 12.81 5.58 -26.82
N THR A 319 12.66 6.21 -25.66
CA THR A 319 11.63 7.23 -25.42
C THR A 319 11.87 8.48 -26.28
N SER A 320 13.12 8.93 -26.45
CA SER A 320 13.42 10.10 -27.27
C SER A 320 13.24 9.87 -28.77
N THR A 321 13.37 8.61 -29.23
CA THR A 321 13.17 8.21 -30.62
C THR A 321 11.80 7.57 -30.86
N SER A 322 10.93 7.57 -29.85
CA SER A 322 9.62 6.93 -29.92
C SER A 322 8.64 7.84 -30.66
N GLU A 323 7.84 7.26 -31.55
CA GLU A 323 6.72 7.96 -32.20
C GLU A 323 5.56 8.22 -31.22
N PHE A 324 5.51 7.48 -30.10
CA PHE A 324 4.52 7.66 -29.04
C PHE A 324 4.76 8.97 -28.26
N THR A 325 3.67 9.68 -27.96
CA THR A 325 3.71 10.96 -27.24
C THR A 325 3.76 10.74 -25.73
N THR A 326 4.53 11.58 -25.02
CA THR A 326 4.56 11.60 -23.54
C THR A 326 3.45 12.44 -22.92
N THR A 327 2.62 13.07 -23.75
CA THR A 327 1.51 13.93 -23.32
C THR A 327 0.19 13.17 -23.31
N PRO A 328 -0.88 13.70 -22.67
CA PRO A 328 -2.22 13.12 -22.66
C PRO A 328 -2.92 13.05 -24.05
N LYS A 329 -2.19 13.19 -25.16
CA LYS A 329 -2.74 13.13 -26.51
C LYS A 329 -2.97 11.68 -26.93
N ILE A 330 -3.85 11.50 -27.93
CA ILE A 330 -4.09 10.20 -28.55
C ILE A 330 -2.80 9.71 -29.20
N GLN A 331 -2.41 8.49 -28.87
CA GLN A 331 -1.25 7.80 -29.40
C GLN A 331 -1.53 7.35 -30.84
N THR A 332 -1.41 8.28 -31.79
CA THR A 332 -1.71 8.06 -33.22
C THR A 332 -0.95 6.86 -33.82
N PRO A 333 0.33 6.61 -33.48
CA PRO A 333 1.03 5.40 -33.96
C PRO A 333 0.36 4.10 -33.50
N ALA A 334 -0.21 4.07 -32.29
CA ALA A 334 -0.93 2.90 -31.77
C ALA A 334 -2.19 2.62 -32.60
N VAL A 335 -2.96 3.67 -32.88
CA VAL A 335 -4.17 3.64 -33.72
C VAL A 335 -3.83 3.17 -35.14
N LYS A 336 -2.75 3.68 -35.74
CA LYS A 336 -2.34 3.27 -37.08
C LYS A 336 -1.92 1.80 -37.15
N SER A 337 -1.17 1.32 -36.15
CA SER A 337 -0.76 -0.07 -36.10
C SER A 337 -1.95 -1.03 -35.99
N ILE A 338 -3.01 -0.65 -35.25
CA ILE A 338 -4.19 -1.51 -35.10
C ILE A 338 -5.06 -1.51 -36.36
N THR A 339 -5.18 -0.39 -37.08
CA THR A 339 -5.91 -0.32 -38.35
C THR A 339 -5.21 -1.11 -39.46
N GLU A 340 -3.88 -1.12 -39.48
CA GLU A 340 -3.11 -1.96 -40.42
C GLU A 340 -3.24 -3.45 -40.10
N THR A 341 -3.29 -3.82 -38.81
CA THR A 341 -3.33 -5.23 -38.38
C THR A 341 -4.73 -5.84 -38.51
N ASN A 342 -5.78 -5.08 -38.21
CA ASN A 342 -7.17 -5.53 -38.34
C ASN A 342 -8.07 -4.44 -38.96
N PRO A 343 -8.01 -4.23 -40.30
CA PRO A 343 -8.71 -3.14 -40.98
C PRO A 343 -10.24 -3.23 -40.89
N ASN A 344 -10.78 -4.45 -40.82
CA ASN A 344 -12.21 -4.71 -40.70
C ASN A 344 -12.63 -4.99 -39.24
N GLY A 345 -11.70 -4.77 -38.30
CA GLY A 345 -11.91 -5.01 -36.89
C GLY A 345 -13.00 -4.13 -36.30
N ARG A 346 -13.71 -4.70 -35.33
CA ARG A 346 -14.65 -3.99 -34.47
C ARG A 346 -14.01 -3.86 -33.10
N PHE A 347 -14.05 -2.67 -32.52
CA PHE A 347 -13.27 -2.38 -31.34
C PHE A 347 -14.08 -1.75 -30.22
N TRP A 348 -13.79 -2.16 -28.98
CA TRP A 348 -14.29 -1.54 -27.76
C TRP A 348 -13.34 -0.44 -27.30
N LEU A 349 -13.90 0.66 -26.83
CA LEU A 349 -13.18 1.65 -26.04
C LEU A 349 -13.21 1.21 -24.57
N LYS A 350 -12.05 0.95 -23.98
CA LYS A 350 -11.89 0.51 -22.60
C LYS A 350 -11.36 1.63 -21.74
N LEU A 351 -12.03 1.86 -20.62
CA LEU A 351 -11.60 2.79 -19.59
C LEU A 351 -11.22 2.00 -18.35
N ASP A 352 -9.99 2.20 -17.90
CA ASP A 352 -9.43 1.54 -16.73
C ASP A 352 -8.82 2.58 -15.81
N GLY A 353 -9.31 2.63 -14.57
CA GLY A 353 -8.79 3.52 -13.55
C GLY A 353 -7.60 2.90 -12.85
N THR A 354 -6.41 3.50 -12.96
CA THR A 354 -5.26 3.07 -12.16
C THR A 354 -4.97 4.07 -11.07
N ASP A 355 -4.92 3.59 -9.83
CA ASP A 355 -4.38 4.36 -8.72
C ASP A 355 -2.95 4.77 -9.04
N VAL A 356 -2.68 6.06 -8.93
CA VAL A 356 -1.31 6.54 -8.82
C VAL A 356 -1.02 6.62 -7.33
N LYS A 357 0.02 5.92 -6.87
CA LYS A 357 0.46 6.08 -5.48
C LYS A 357 0.70 7.55 -5.21
N GLU A 358 -0.08 8.13 -4.29
CA GLU A 358 0.18 9.46 -3.76
C GLU A 358 1.58 9.47 -3.17
N SER A 359 2.49 10.10 -3.89
CA SER A 359 3.88 10.10 -3.48
C SER A 359 4.48 11.42 -3.95
N LEU A 360 4.58 12.38 -3.03
CA LEU A 360 5.71 13.30 -3.02
C LEU A 360 6.89 12.50 -2.46
N GLN A 361 7.45 11.62 -3.28
CA GLN A 361 8.69 10.95 -2.95
C GLN A 361 9.82 11.69 -3.64
N HIS A 362 10.63 12.36 -2.84
CA HIS A 362 12.04 12.49 -3.20
C HIS A 362 12.56 11.08 -3.41
N SER A 363 13.09 10.80 -4.60
CA SER A 363 14.03 9.70 -4.73
C SER A 363 15.19 9.92 -3.75
N VAL A 364 16.00 8.88 -3.51
CA VAL A 364 17.26 8.96 -2.75
C VAL A 364 18.21 10.07 -3.27
N LYS A 365 17.92 10.66 -4.44
CA LYS A 365 18.67 11.74 -5.08
C LYS A 365 17.99 13.12 -5.02
N ASN A 366 16.97 13.33 -4.19
CA ASN A 366 16.13 14.55 -4.17
C ASN A 366 15.47 14.88 -5.53
N ILE A 367 15.40 13.90 -6.44
CA ILE A 367 14.65 14.04 -7.70
C ILE A 367 13.20 13.67 -7.41
N TRP A 368 12.31 14.61 -7.68
CA TRP A 368 10.86 14.43 -7.64
C TRP A 368 10.42 13.34 -8.63
N ASN A 369 9.73 12.31 -8.14
CA ASN A 369 9.13 11.28 -8.97
C ASN A 369 7.60 11.23 -8.78
N GLY A 370 6.86 11.07 -9.87
CA GLY A 370 5.48 10.57 -9.85
C GLY A 370 4.34 11.59 -9.91
N ASP A 371 4.61 12.88 -10.15
CA ASP A 371 3.53 13.86 -10.38
C ASP A 371 3.80 14.72 -11.61
N VAL A 372 2.78 14.85 -12.46
CA VAL A 372 2.77 15.71 -13.64
C VAL A 372 1.72 16.78 -13.38
N ASP A 373 2.09 18.05 -13.59
CA ASP A 373 1.18 19.17 -13.47
C ASP A 373 -0.02 18.94 -14.41
N LEU A 374 -1.23 19.30 -13.98
CA LEU A 374 -2.46 19.11 -14.75
C LEU A 374 -2.60 20.11 -15.92
N ASN A 375 -1.50 20.78 -16.30
CA ASN A 375 -1.45 21.98 -17.13
C ASN A 375 -2.25 23.15 -16.53
N ASP A 376 -2.46 23.16 -15.21
CA ASP A 376 -3.05 24.29 -14.48
C ASP A 376 -2.00 25.16 -13.79
N GLY A 377 -0.72 24.73 -13.82
CA GLY A 377 0.42 25.44 -13.25
C GLY A 377 0.47 25.42 -11.72
N GLN A 378 -0.47 24.75 -11.06
CA GLN A 378 -0.54 24.74 -9.59
C GLN A 378 0.57 23.90 -8.97
N LEU A 379 0.95 22.80 -9.61
CA LEU A 379 2.03 21.95 -9.11
C LEU A 379 3.38 22.64 -9.31
N GLU A 380 3.58 23.30 -10.44
CA GLU A 380 4.82 24.07 -10.69
C GLU A 380 4.95 25.23 -9.70
N PHE A 381 3.87 25.96 -9.42
CA PHE A 381 3.86 26.99 -8.38
C PHE A 381 4.21 26.44 -6.99
N LEU A 382 3.64 25.29 -6.61
CA LEU A 382 3.94 24.62 -5.34
C LEU A 382 5.40 24.13 -5.28
N ARG A 383 5.98 23.72 -6.41
CA ARG A 383 7.40 23.33 -6.50
C ARG A 383 8.31 24.52 -6.29
N ASP A 384 8.02 25.63 -6.95
CA ASP A 384 8.77 26.87 -6.82
C ASP A 384 8.73 27.38 -5.37
N GLU A 385 7.55 27.36 -4.75
CA GLU A 385 7.39 27.74 -3.33
C GLU A 385 8.18 26.80 -2.41
N TYR A 386 8.10 25.49 -2.62
CA TYR A 386 8.83 24.50 -1.83
C TYR A 386 10.34 24.67 -1.94
N GLN A 387 10.86 24.80 -3.17
CA GLN A 387 12.29 24.96 -3.41
C GLN A 387 12.80 26.28 -2.84
N SER A 388 12.07 27.37 -3.04
CA SER A 388 12.39 28.69 -2.47
C SER A 388 12.51 28.64 -0.93
N ARG A 389 11.61 27.90 -0.25
CA ARG A 389 11.66 27.74 1.22
C ARG A 389 12.81 26.84 1.69
N LEU A 390 13.18 25.82 0.90
CA LEU A 390 14.39 25.02 1.18
C LEU A 390 15.66 25.86 0.99
N ASP A 391 15.72 26.66 -0.07
CA ASP A 391 16.87 27.51 -0.34
C ASP A 391 17.00 28.58 0.75
N TRP A 392 15.88 29.15 1.20
CA TRP A 392 15.83 30.05 2.36
C TRP A 392 16.48 29.42 3.60
N ILE A 393 16.04 28.24 4.05
CA ILE A 393 16.57 27.63 5.28
C ILE A 393 18.05 27.19 5.14
N ASN A 394 18.50 26.89 3.93
CA ASN A 394 19.92 26.59 3.67
C ASN A 394 20.77 27.88 3.68
N SER A 395 20.24 28.97 3.11
CA SER A 395 20.94 30.26 3.04
C SER A 395 21.01 30.99 4.39
N ILE A 396 19.99 30.85 5.24
CA ILE A 396 19.89 31.58 6.52
C ILE A 396 20.97 31.17 7.52
N GLN A 397 21.58 30.00 7.35
CA GLN A 397 22.74 29.56 8.14
C GLN A 397 24.02 30.36 7.85
N LEU A 398 24.12 30.97 6.67
CA LEU A 398 25.31 31.65 6.16
C LEU A 398 25.15 33.17 6.08
N THR A 399 23.99 33.70 6.48
CA THR A 399 23.64 35.13 6.36
C THR A 399 24.34 36.00 7.42
N THR A 400 24.69 37.23 7.06
CA THR A 400 25.22 38.28 7.94
C THR A 400 24.14 38.75 8.93
N GLU A 401 24.52 39.34 10.08
CA GLU A 401 23.54 39.79 11.09
C GLU A 401 22.54 40.84 10.59
N GLU A 402 22.95 41.67 9.63
CA GLU A 402 22.12 42.73 9.05
C GLU A 402 20.99 42.17 8.17
N ASP A 403 21.28 41.15 7.36
CA ASP A 403 20.30 40.49 6.46
C ASP A 403 19.48 39.40 7.17
N LEU A 404 19.95 38.94 8.35
CA LEU A 404 19.30 37.90 9.14
C LEU A 404 17.88 38.32 9.57
N LYS A 405 17.70 39.57 9.99
CA LYS A 405 16.42 40.07 10.50
C LYS A 405 15.33 40.04 9.43
N THR A 406 15.62 40.53 8.22
CA THR A 406 14.68 40.52 7.08
C THR A 406 14.39 39.09 6.61
N SER A 407 15.39 38.20 6.66
CA SER A 407 15.20 36.78 6.35
C SER A 407 14.32 36.06 7.37
N LEU A 408 14.45 36.38 8.67
CA LEU A 408 13.61 35.85 9.74
C LEU A 408 12.16 36.33 9.63
N GLU A 409 11.94 37.61 9.31
CA GLU A 409 10.60 38.16 9.04
C GLU A 409 9.91 37.44 7.87
N THR A 410 10.66 37.14 6.80
CA THR A 410 10.15 36.38 5.65
C THR A 410 9.76 34.95 6.05
N GLY A 411 10.58 34.29 6.87
CA GLY A 411 10.27 32.96 7.42
C GLY A 411 9.02 32.94 8.30
N LEU A 412 8.85 33.97 9.14
CA LEU A 412 7.69 34.14 10.00
C LEU A 412 6.39 34.30 9.20
N VAL A 413 6.40 35.15 8.16
CA VAL A 413 5.23 35.32 7.27
C VAL A 413 4.83 34.00 6.61
N ASN A 414 5.81 33.21 6.16
CA ASN A 414 5.54 31.89 5.57
C ASN A 414 4.90 30.92 6.59
N LEU A 415 5.37 30.92 7.83
CA LEU A 415 4.80 30.09 8.90
C LEU A 415 3.40 30.55 9.33
N GLU A 416 3.11 31.86 9.33
CA GLU A 416 1.77 32.38 9.60
C GLU A 416 0.75 31.94 8.53
N LEU A 417 1.18 31.90 7.27
CA LEU A 417 0.37 31.34 6.19
C LEU A 417 0.14 29.83 6.37
N ASP A 418 1.17 29.10 6.80
CA ASP A 418 1.07 27.67 7.06
C ASP A 418 0.14 27.37 8.25
N GLU A 419 0.22 28.16 9.33
CA GLU A 419 -0.65 28.07 10.50
C GLU A 419 -2.12 28.17 10.08
N LYS A 420 -2.46 29.20 9.30
CA LYS A 420 -3.83 29.40 8.81
C LYS A 420 -4.31 28.21 7.98
N PHE A 421 -3.49 27.73 7.05
CA PHE A 421 -3.81 26.56 6.24
C PHE A 421 -4.03 25.30 7.09
N LEU A 422 -3.15 25.03 8.05
CA LEU A 422 -3.21 23.86 8.91
C LEU A 422 -4.39 23.89 9.88
N GLN A 423 -4.77 25.07 10.39
CA GLN A 423 -5.98 25.22 11.20
C GLN A 423 -7.26 24.88 10.42
N ASP A 424 -7.36 25.35 9.17
CA ASP A 424 -8.50 25.04 8.31
C ASP A 424 -8.54 23.56 7.92
N ALA A 425 -7.38 22.97 7.60
CA ALA A 425 -7.24 21.55 7.32
C ALA A 425 -7.62 20.68 8.53
N PHE A 426 -7.17 21.05 9.73
CA PHE A 426 -7.48 20.35 10.98
C PHE A 426 -8.99 20.39 11.31
N LYS A 427 -9.64 21.56 11.14
CA LYS A 427 -11.09 21.69 11.31
C LYS A 427 -11.84 20.79 10.34
N LYS A 428 -11.44 20.77 9.07
CA LYS A 428 -12.04 19.91 8.03
C LYS A 428 -11.89 18.43 8.38
N ALA A 429 -10.68 17.96 8.67
CA ALA A 429 -10.41 16.57 9.02
C ALA A 429 -11.21 16.13 10.27
N THR A 430 -11.31 17.00 11.28
CA THR A 430 -12.09 16.72 12.49
C THR A 430 -13.58 16.58 12.19
N ASN A 431 -14.12 17.45 11.32
CA ASN A 431 -15.52 17.39 10.92
C ASN A 431 -15.82 16.12 10.10
N ASP A 432 -14.94 15.74 9.17
CA ASP A 432 -15.09 14.54 8.36
C ASP A 432 -15.04 13.27 9.22
N PHE A 433 -14.09 13.20 10.17
CA PHE A 433 -14.00 12.11 11.14
C PHE A 433 -15.26 12.01 11.99
N ARG A 434 -15.73 13.10 12.61
CA ARG A 434 -16.94 13.11 13.44
C ARG A 434 -18.19 12.75 12.65
N LYS A 435 -18.33 13.29 11.44
CA LYS A 435 -19.45 12.98 10.54
C LYS A 435 -19.50 11.50 10.23
N LYS A 436 -18.36 10.86 9.98
CA LYS A 436 -18.29 9.41 9.72
C LYS A 436 -18.50 8.59 10.97
N MET A 437 -17.95 9.00 12.11
CA MET A 437 -18.12 8.33 13.41
C MET A 437 -19.58 8.30 13.87
N ASN A 438 -20.37 9.34 13.56
CA ASN A 438 -21.79 9.40 13.88
C ASN A 438 -22.68 8.55 12.96
N GLN A 439 -22.14 7.91 11.92
CA GLN A 439 -22.89 7.00 11.05
C GLN A 439 -22.96 5.61 11.67
N LYS A 440 -24.15 5.02 11.74
CA LYS A 440 -24.38 3.67 12.33
C LYS A 440 -23.55 2.54 11.68
N ASN A 441 -23.12 2.70 10.42
CA ASN A 441 -22.45 1.65 9.64
C ASN A 441 -21.01 2.06 9.23
N ALA A 442 -20.29 2.78 10.09
CA ALA A 442 -18.95 3.25 9.75
C ALA A 442 -17.91 2.10 9.71
N ASN A 443 -17.23 1.94 8.57
CA ASN A 443 -16.12 0.99 8.42
C ASN A 443 -14.92 1.40 9.30
N SER A 444 -14.38 0.45 10.07
CA SER A 444 -13.22 0.64 10.96
C SER A 444 -11.99 1.15 10.22
N GLU A 445 -11.73 0.67 9.00
CA GLU A 445 -10.56 1.07 8.22
C GLU A 445 -10.65 2.53 7.76
N THR A 446 -11.83 2.94 7.29
CA THR A 446 -12.12 4.34 6.94
C THR A 446 -11.99 5.27 8.15
N LEU A 447 -12.47 4.84 9.33
CA LEU A 447 -12.33 5.62 10.56
C LEU A 447 -10.88 5.78 10.99
N LYS A 448 -10.05 4.73 10.85
CA LYS A 448 -8.61 4.81 11.14
C LYS A 448 -7.91 5.78 10.19
N GLY A 449 -8.25 5.76 8.89
CA GLY A 449 -7.72 6.70 7.91
C GLY A 449 -8.07 8.15 8.25
N LEU A 450 -9.35 8.44 8.51
CA LEU A 450 -9.81 9.79 8.89
C LEU A 450 -9.19 10.26 10.21
N ASN A 451 -9.04 9.37 11.20
CA ASN A 451 -8.36 9.72 12.45
C ASN A 451 -6.87 10.03 12.23
N TRP A 452 -6.22 9.30 11.33
CA TRP A 452 -4.83 9.56 10.97
C TRP A 452 -4.65 10.95 10.36
N GLU A 453 -5.60 11.40 9.52
CA GLU A 453 -5.58 12.76 8.97
C GLU A 453 -5.68 13.84 10.06
N VAL A 454 -6.55 13.63 11.07
CA VAL A 454 -6.66 14.54 12.22
C VAL A 454 -5.35 14.62 12.99
N VAL A 455 -4.72 13.47 13.26
CA VAL A 455 -3.43 13.40 13.97
C VAL A 455 -2.34 14.10 13.16
N GLU A 456 -2.22 13.82 11.87
CA GLU A 456 -1.18 14.39 11.00
C GLU A 456 -1.31 15.93 10.89
N CYS A 457 -2.54 16.46 10.69
CA CYS A 457 -2.78 17.90 10.67
C CYS A 457 -2.44 18.55 12.02
N ASN A 458 -2.79 17.92 13.14
CA ASN A 458 -2.46 18.43 14.46
C ASN A 458 -0.94 18.46 14.70
N THR A 459 -0.24 17.38 14.37
CA THR A 459 1.23 17.30 14.51
C THR A 459 1.92 18.40 13.70
N LEU A 460 1.51 18.63 12.46
CA LEU A 460 2.07 19.70 11.63
C LEU A 460 1.78 21.09 12.20
N LEU A 461 0.58 21.31 12.73
CA LEU A 461 0.22 22.57 13.37
C LEU A 461 1.08 22.85 14.61
N GLN A 462 1.35 21.82 15.44
CA GLN A 462 2.24 21.95 16.59
C GLN A 462 3.68 22.28 16.17
N GLN A 463 4.20 21.62 15.14
CA GLN A 463 5.53 21.93 14.58
C GLN A 463 5.62 23.37 14.06
N CYS A 464 4.58 23.84 13.36
CA CYS A 464 4.51 25.21 12.86
C CYS A 464 4.57 26.23 14.01
N LEU A 465 3.75 26.03 15.06
CA LEU A 465 3.71 26.90 16.23
C LEU A 465 5.04 26.90 17.00
N GLU A 466 5.69 25.74 17.10
CA GLU A 466 7.01 25.62 17.72
C GLU A 466 8.07 26.42 16.94
N PHE A 467 8.09 26.33 15.61
CA PHE A 467 9.01 27.12 14.78
C PHE A 467 8.74 28.61 14.89
N MET A 468 7.47 29.03 14.89
CA MET A 468 7.11 30.44 15.10
C MET A 468 7.60 30.94 16.47
N SER A 469 7.45 30.14 17.52
CA SER A 469 7.94 30.48 18.86
C SER A 469 9.46 30.61 18.90
N LYS A 470 10.20 29.69 18.24
CA LYS A 470 11.67 29.72 18.17
C LYS A 470 12.19 30.92 17.36
N LEU A 471 11.49 31.32 16.31
CA LEU A 471 11.86 32.48 15.48
C LEU A 471 11.50 33.83 16.12
N LYS A 472 10.46 33.88 16.97
CA LYS A 472 10.08 35.09 17.74
C LYS A 472 10.93 35.29 19.00
N SER A 473 11.74 34.32 19.38
CA SER A 473 12.58 34.38 20.58
C SER A 473 13.88 35.14 20.30
N ASP A 474 14.13 36.21 21.07
CA ASP A 474 15.37 37.00 21.02
C ASP A 474 16.58 36.30 21.66
N SER A 475 16.38 35.18 22.36
CA SER A 475 17.48 34.42 22.97
C SER A 475 18.08 33.40 22.01
N ASP A 476 19.38 33.52 21.75
CA ASP A 476 20.24 32.56 21.03
C ASP A 476 19.75 32.20 19.61
N SER A 477 19.46 33.24 18.81
CA SER A 477 18.87 33.15 17.47
C SER A 477 19.61 32.18 16.54
N ARG A 478 20.95 32.09 16.63
CA ARG A 478 21.76 31.15 15.85
C ARG A 478 21.54 29.68 16.24
N ALA A 479 21.38 29.38 17.53
CA ALA A 479 21.09 28.03 18.01
C ALA A 479 19.67 27.60 17.60
N ASN A 480 18.70 28.53 17.69
CA ASN A 480 17.33 28.30 17.24
C ASN A 480 17.26 28.05 15.73
N ILE A 481 17.96 28.85 14.92
CA ILE A 481 18.04 28.64 13.46
C ILE A 481 18.66 27.28 13.14
N LYS A 482 19.71 26.87 13.85
CA LYS A 482 20.33 25.55 13.65
C LYS A 482 19.35 24.41 13.97
N SER A 483 18.60 24.50 15.06
CA SER A 483 17.55 23.52 15.40
C SER A 483 16.45 23.49 14.34
N ILE A 484 15.94 24.66 13.92
CA ILE A 484 14.91 24.74 12.87
C ILE A 484 15.43 24.13 11.57
N SER A 485 16.66 24.41 11.16
CA SER A 485 17.21 23.91 9.89
C SER A 485 17.30 22.38 9.79
N GLN A 486 17.36 21.68 10.93
CA GLN A 486 17.38 20.21 10.95
C GLN A 486 15.99 19.61 10.74
N GLU A 487 14.95 20.24 11.28
CA GLU A 487 13.58 19.70 11.29
C GLU A 487 12.69 20.30 10.21
N TYR A 488 12.96 21.54 9.79
CA TYR A 488 12.18 22.29 8.81
C TYR A 488 12.05 21.58 7.46
N PRO A 489 13.09 20.92 6.89
CA PRO A 489 12.93 20.18 5.63
C PRO A 489 11.92 19.02 5.74
N ILE A 490 11.87 18.35 6.88
CA ILE A 490 10.93 17.24 7.14
C ILE A 490 9.51 17.80 7.29
N TYR A 491 9.36 18.88 8.06
CA TYR A 491 8.09 19.60 8.18
C TYR A 491 7.59 20.09 6.82
N LEU A 492 8.43 20.78 6.05
CA LEU A 492 8.09 21.33 4.74
C LEU A 492 7.62 20.22 3.79
N LYS A 493 8.31 19.07 3.79
CA LYS A 493 7.90 17.90 3.01
C LYS A 493 6.49 17.43 3.38
N ASN A 494 6.20 17.31 4.66
CA ASN A 494 4.90 16.82 5.14
C ASN A 494 3.78 17.87 4.93
N LEU A 495 4.09 19.16 5.09
CA LEU A 495 3.19 20.28 4.81
C LEU A 495 2.80 20.31 3.33
N PHE A 496 3.77 20.25 2.42
CA PHE A 496 3.49 20.28 0.99
C PHE A 496 2.81 19.00 0.50
N LYS A 497 2.95 17.89 1.24
CA LYS A 497 2.08 16.72 1.08
C LYS A 497 0.62 16.97 1.40
N LYS A 498 0.32 17.88 2.32
CA LYS A 498 -1.06 18.30 2.62
C LYS A 498 -1.56 19.40 1.70
N LYS A 499 -0.69 20.33 1.25
CA LYS A 499 -1.07 21.38 0.29
C LYS A 499 -1.31 20.83 -1.12
N ARG A 500 -0.63 19.74 -1.50
CA ARG A 500 -0.81 19.09 -2.79
C ARG A 500 -2.20 18.47 -2.91
N THR A 501 -2.89 18.78 -4.00
CA THR A 501 -4.04 17.99 -4.44
C THR A 501 -3.55 16.97 -5.46
N ALA A 502 -3.19 15.75 -5.01
CA ALA A 502 -2.68 14.73 -5.91
C ALA A 502 -3.71 14.37 -7.00
N VAL A 503 -3.22 14.02 -8.20
CA VAL A 503 -3.96 13.14 -9.09
C VAL A 503 -3.90 11.77 -8.44
N THR A 504 -4.99 11.36 -7.82
CA THR A 504 -5.08 10.06 -7.15
C THR A 504 -5.11 8.92 -8.17
N HIS A 505 -5.55 9.18 -9.40
CA HIS A 505 -5.76 8.14 -10.40
C HIS A 505 -5.42 8.61 -11.83
N ILE A 506 -4.88 7.72 -12.65
CA ILE A 506 -4.77 7.89 -14.11
C ILE A 506 -5.83 7.02 -14.76
N LEU A 507 -6.61 7.62 -15.65
CA LEU A 507 -7.52 6.91 -16.52
C LEU A 507 -6.75 6.48 -17.75
N VAL A 508 -6.64 5.16 -17.93
CA VAL A 508 -6.10 4.56 -19.13
C VAL A 508 -7.26 4.33 -20.09
N ILE A 509 -7.18 4.94 -21.27
CA ILE A 509 -8.09 4.68 -22.36
C ILE A 509 -7.39 3.77 -23.35
N ALA A 510 -8.00 2.63 -23.63
CA ALA A 510 -7.46 1.60 -24.50
C ALA A 510 -8.46 1.19 -25.57
N ILE A 511 -7.97 0.70 -26.71
CA ILE A 511 -8.77 0.07 -27.74
C ILE A 511 -8.61 -1.44 -27.61
N SER A 512 -9.71 -2.18 -27.63
CA SER A 512 -9.70 -3.64 -27.50
C SER A 512 -10.51 -4.25 -28.63
N ASP A 513 -9.94 -5.20 -29.36
CA ASP A 513 -10.66 -5.95 -30.38
C ASP A 513 -11.87 -6.68 -29.78
N GLU A 514 -13.02 -6.62 -30.48
CA GLU A 514 -14.29 -7.19 -30.01
C GLU A 514 -14.20 -8.69 -29.76
N GLN A 515 -13.52 -9.41 -30.66
CA GLN A 515 -13.38 -10.86 -30.55
C GLN A 515 -12.24 -11.27 -29.61
N ARG A 516 -11.34 -10.34 -29.27
CA ARG A 516 -10.11 -10.59 -28.48
C ARG A 516 -9.31 -11.77 -29.04
N ASN A 517 -9.28 -11.92 -30.36
CA ASN A 517 -8.59 -13.04 -31.01
C ASN A 517 -7.10 -12.78 -31.24
N ILE A 518 -6.65 -11.53 -31.08
CA ILE A 518 -5.29 -11.07 -31.40
C ILE A 518 -4.69 -10.38 -30.18
N LYS A 519 -3.46 -10.76 -29.80
CA LYS A 519 -2.68 -10.11 -28.74
C LYS A 519 -1.87 -8.93 -29.30
N PRO A 520 -1.72 -7.81 -28.57
CA PRO A 520 -2.31 -7.53 -27.25
C PRO A 520 -3.83 -7.28 -27.33
N TYR A 521 -4.59 -7.85 -26.40
CA TYR A 521 -6.06 -7.78 -26.41
C TYR A 521 -6.63 -6.38 -26.18
N ALA A 522 -5.83 -5.50 -25.58
CA ALA A 522 -6.14 -4.09 -25.40
C ALA A 522 -4.84 -3.28 -25.59
N LEU A 523 -4.95 -2.19 -26.34
CA LEU A 523 -3.85 -1.29 -26.65
C LEU A 523 -4.14 0.08 -26.04
N PRO A 524 -3.36 0.55 -25.07
CA PRO A 524 -3.51 1.91 -24.53
C PRO A 524 -3.29 2.96 -25.62
N ILE A 525 -4.24 3.87 -25.75
CA ILE A 525 -4.21 4.95 -26.74
C ILE A 525 -4.20 6.33 -26.10
N GLN A 526 -4.54 6.45 -24.82
CA GLN A 526 -4.50 7.74 -24.12
C GLN A 526 -4.44 7.53 -22.60
N TYR A 527 -3.78 8.46 -21.92
CA TYR A 527 -3.67 8.49 -20.46
C TYR A 527 -4.15 9.85 -19.99
N LEU A 528 -5.17 9.89 -19.13
CA LEU A 528 -5.76 11.11 -18.62
C LEU A 528 -5.70 11.12 -17.09
N PRO A 529 -5.20 12.18 -16.45
CA PRO A 529 -5.31 12.29 -14.99
C PRO A 529 -6.76 12.53 -14.57
N TYR A 530 -7.23 11.88 -13.49
CA TYR A 530 -8.55 12.13 -12.93
C TYR A 530 -8.57 12.08 -11.39
N LYS A 531 -9.58 12.74 -10.80
CA LYS A 531 -9.83 12.76 -9.34
C LYS A 531 -11.08 12.00 -8.95
N SER A 532 -12.14 12.16 -9.74
CA SER A 532 -13.38 11.40 -9.66
C SER A 532 -14.00 11.36 -11.04
N LEU A 533 -14.46 10.22 -11.50
CA LEU A 533 -15.18 10.11 -12.77
C LEU A 533 -16.68 10.19 -12.48
N ARG A 534 -17.33 11.20 -13.07
CA ARG A 534 -18.80 11.21 -13.21
C ARG A 534 -19.13 10.69 -14.60
N ASP A 535 -20.30 10.09 -14.74
CA ASP A 535 -20.78 9.55 -16.02
C ASP A 535 -20.69 10.59 -17.16
N GLN A 536 -21.14 11.82 -16.91
CA GLN A 536 -21.05 12.91 -17.89
C GLN A 536 -19.60 13.18 -18.31
N TYR A 537 -18.68 13.22 -17.35
CA TYR A 537 -17.26 13.47 -17.64
C TYR A 537 -16.66 12.34 -18.50
N VAL A 538 -17.07 11.09 -18.27
CA VAL A 538 -16.66 9.95 -19.12
C VAL A 538 -17.19 10.09 -20.54
N ARG A 539 -18.44 10.54 -20.71
CA ARG A 539 -19.00 10.82 -22.05
C ARG A 539 -18.24 11.95 -22.75
N ASP A 540 -18.02 13.06 -22.05
CA ASP A 540 -17.34 14.24 -22.57
C ASP A 540 -15.91 13.95 -23.05
N ILE A 541 -15.16 13.08 -22.36
CA ILE A 541 -13.79 12.72 -22.76
C ILE A 541 -13.76 11.64 -23.84
N THR A 542 -14.79 10.79 -23.95
CA THR A 542 -14.79 9.66 -24.90
C THR A 542 -15.35 10.02 -26.26
N GLU A 543 -16.27 10.99 -26.35
CA GLU A 543 -16.85 11.45 -27.62
C GLU A 543 -15.79 11.98 -28.60
N PRO A 544 -14.85 12.88 -28.21
CA PRO A 544 -13.79 13.34 -29.10
C PRO A 544 -12.89 12.20 -29.57
N ILE A 545 -12.64 11.20 -28.71
CA ILE A 545 -11.82 10.04 -29.01
C ILE A 545 -12.54 9.16 -30.03
N LYS A 546 -13.82 8.86 -29.79
CA LYS A 546 -14.64 8.09 -30.73
C LYS A 546 -14.66 8.72 -32.12
N ASN A 547 -14.80 10.04 -32.20
CA ASN A 547 -14.76 10.78 -33.46
C ASN A 547 -13.37 10.65 -34.13
N ALA A 548 -12.28 10.83 -33.38
CA ALA A 548 -10.92 10.67 -33.90
C ALA A 548 -10.64 9.25 -34.40
N LEU A 549 -11.11 8.22 -33.68
CA LEU A 549 -10.97 6.82 -34.07
C LEU A 549 -11.80 6.49 -35.32
N THR A 550 -13.02 7.01 -35.40
CA THR A 550 -13.91 6.82 -36.56
C THR A 550 -13.30 7.45 -37.81
N LEU A 551 -12.72 8.65 -37.70
CA LEU A 551 -11.98 9.30 -38.79
C LEU A 551 -10.73 8.50 -39.22
N ALA A 552 -10.12 7.77 -38.30
CA ALA A 552 -9.00 6.87 -38.59
C ALA A 552 -9.44 5.51 -39.20
N GLY A 553 -10.74 5.30 -39.44
CA GLY A 553 -11.29 4.06 -39.99
C GLY A 553 -11.55 2.96 -38.96
N ILE A 554 -11.46 3.26 -37.66
CA ILE A 554 -11.75 2.29 -36.60
C ILE A 554 -13.24 2.26 -36.31
N ASN A 555 -13.84 1.07 -36.38
CA ASN A 555 -15.23 0.87 -36.03
C ASN A 555 -15.38 0.64 -34.51
N VAL A 556 -15.74 1.71 -33.79
CA VAL A 556 -15.95 1.67 -32.34
C VAL A 556 -17.36 1.13 -32.03
N VAL A 557 -17.40 -0.02 -31.36
CA VAL A 557 -18.63 -0.76 -31.01
C VAL A 557 -19.32 -0.18 -29.78
N GLY A 558 -18.55 0.39 -28.86
CA GLY A 558 -19.06 0.74 -27.56
C GLY A 558 -17.99 1.03 -26.53
N LEU A 559 -18.45 1.37 -25.33
CA LEU A 559 -17.63 1.65 -24.17
C LEU A 559 -17.66 0.48 -23.18
N VAL A 560 -16.51 0.19 -22.58
CA VAL A 560 -16.37 -0.80 -21.50
C VAL A 560 -15.66 -0.16 -20.31
N THR A 561 -16.24 -0.31 -19.13
CA THR A 561 -15.66 0.13 -17.86
C THR A 561 -15.45 -1.04 -16.88
N ASP A 562 -14.53 -0.88 -15.93
CA ASP A 562 -13.99 -1.92 -15.02
C ASP A 562 -14.90 -2.43 -13.89
N GLY A 563 -16.05 -1.82 -13.60
CA GLY A 563 -16.95 -2.33 -12.55
C GLY A 563 -17.49 -1.27 -11.65
N GLU A 564 -16.73 -0.20 -11.51
CA GLU A 564 -16.94 0.84 -10.51
C GLU A 564 -18.03 1.84 -10.93
N PHE A 565 -18.41 1.83 -12.21
CA PHE A 565 -19.35 2.79 -12.83
C PHE A 565 -20.66 2.10 -13.21
N ASN A 566 -21.57 1.92 -12.25
CA ASN A 566 -22.80 1.17 -12.45
C ASN A 566 -23.85 1.90 -13.32
N SER A 567 -23.92 3.23 -13.28
CA SER A 567 -24.93 4.02 -14.01
C SER A 567 -24.66 4.15 -15.51
N LEU A 568 -23.39 4.19 -15.93
CA LEU A 568 -23.01 4.16 -17.36
C LEU A 568 -23.53 2.92 -18.11
N ARG A 569 -23.81 1.82 -17.39
CA ARG A 569 -24.22 0.53 -17.96
C ARG A 569 -25.73 0.39 -18.12
N THR A 570 -26.45 1.24 -17.42
CA THR A 570 -27.90 1.16 -17.27
C THR A 570 -28.57 2.33 -17.97
N GLN A 571 -27.85 3.46 -18.13
CA GLN A 571 -28.28 4.66 -18.83
C GLN A 571 -27.37 4.96 -20.03
N GLY A 572 -27.97 5.23 -21.19
CA GLY A 572 -27.33 5.68 -22.43
C GLY A 572 -27.31 7.20 -22.55
N ASP A 573 -27.01 7.71 -23.75
CA ASP A 573 -27.03 9.15 -24.04
C ASP A 573 -28.45 9.70 -24.15
N THR A 574 -29.39 8.88 -24.62
CA THR A 574 -30.78 9.28 -24.95
C THR A 574 -31.83 8.63 -24.05
N GLY A 575 -31.46 7.60 -23.29
CA GLY A 575 -32.41 6.95 -22.39
C GLY A 575 -31.86 5.71 -21.68
N PRO A 576 -32.72 5.01 -20.96
CA PRO A 576 -32.35 3.79 -20.24
C PRO A 576 -32.00 2.67 -21.24
N LEU A 577 -30.85 2.03 -21.04
CA LEU A 577 -30.39 0.89 -21.83
C LEU A 577 -30.80 -0.44 -21.22
N HIS A 578 -31.06 -0.47 -19.90
CA HIS A 578 -31.34 -1.70 -19.16
C HIS A 578 -32.60 -1.55 -18.31
N THR A 579 -33.38 -2.62 -18.20
CA THR A 579 -34.53 -2.73 -17.29
C THR A 579 -34.23 -2.33 -15.84
N TRP A 580 -32.98 -2.48 -15.38
CA TRP A 580 -32.57 -2.06 -14.04
C TRP A 580 -32.65 -0.54 -13.85
N GLN A 581 -32.31 0.24 -14.88
CA GLN A 581 -32.44 1.69 -14.84
C GLN A 581 -33.91 2.08 -14.74
N LEU A 582 -34.77 1.42 -15.53
CA LEU A 582 -36.22 1.64 -15.48
C LEU A 582 -36.78 1.36 -14.09
N VAL A 583 -36.35 0.28 -13.44
CA VAL A 583 -36.77 -0.02 -12.06
C VAL A 583 -36.33 1.08 -11.10
N HIS A 584 -35.08 1.56 -11.22
CA HIS A 584 -34.57 2.65 -10.39
C HIS A 584 -35.35 3.95 -10.61
N ASP A 585 -35.54 4.36 -11.86
CA ASP A 585 -36.22 5.61 -12.22
C ASP A 585 -37.68 5.57 -11.79
N SER A 586 -38.36 4.45 -11.99
CA SER A 586 -39.74 4.25 -11.54
C SER A 586 -39.88 4.35 -10.02
N LYS A 587 -38.89 3.85 -9.27
CA LYS A 587 -38.85 4.02 -7.81
C LYS A 587 -38.57 5.47 -7.42
N GLU A 588 -37.68 6.17 -8.11
CA GLU A 588 -37.37 7.58 -7.82
C GLU A 588 -38.56 8.51 -8.04
N VAL A 589 -39.39 8.27 -9.07
CA VAL A 589 -40.63 9.02 -9.32
C VAL A 589 -41.52 9.04 -8.08
N VAL A 590 -41.73 7.87 -7.45
CA VAL A 590 -42.64 7.74 -6.30
C VAL A 590 -41.97 7.97 -4.95
N ARG A 591 -40.63 8.01 -4.90
CA ARG A 591 -39.85 8.02 -3.65
C ARG A 591 -40.20 9.20 -2.74
N LYS A 592 -40.43 10.37 -3.34
CA LYS A 592 -40.75 11.61 -2.61
C LYS A 592 -42.25 11.89 -2.49
N MET A 593 -43.10 11.08 -3.11
CA MET A 593 -44.55 11.24 -3.01
C MET A 593 -45.03 10.93 -1.58
N SER A 594 -46.02 11.70 -1.13
CA SER A 594 -46.66 11.54 0.18
C SER A 594 -47.63 10.36 0.16
N LYS A 595 -47.98 9.83 1.35
CA LYS A 595 -49.00 8.78 1.46
C LYS A 595 -50.32 9.21 0.82
N ALA A 596 -50.83 10.39 1.18
CA ALA A 596 -52.09 10.93 0.66
C ALA A 596 -52.08 11.08 -0.87
N THR A 597 -50.96 11.52 -1.46
CA THR A 597 -50.83 11.65 -2.91
C THR A 597 -50.91 10.29 -3.62
N LEU A 598 -50.27 9.27 -3.05
CA LEU A 598 -50.28 7.92 -3.61
C LEU A 598 -51.66 7.26 -3.46
N GLU A 599 -52.36 7.54 -2.35
CA GLU A 599 -53.74 7.09 -2.15
C GLU A 599 -54.67 7.75 -3.17
N SER A 600 -54.62 9.07 -3.34
CA SER A 600 -55.46 9.78 -4.32
C SER A 600 -55.25 9.33 -5.77
N MET A 601 -54.06 8.80 -6.11
CA MET A 601 -53.80 8.20 -7.43
C MET A 601 -54.52 6.86 -7.66
N LEU A 602 -55.00 6.24 -6.59
CA LEU A 602 -55.58 4.90 -6.56
C LEU A 602 -57.04 4.91 -6.05
N THR A 603 -57.51 6.03 -5.49
CA THR A 603 -58.90 6.22 -5.10
C THR A 603 -59.74 6.60 -6.32
N TYR A 604 -60.75 5.80 -6.63
CA TYR A 604 -61.73 6.07 -7.68
C TYR A 604 -62.59 7.31 -7.35
N ASP A 605 -62.77 8.22 -8.32
CA ASP A 605 -63.53 9.48 -8.16
C ASP A 605 -64.66 9.64 -9.21
N GLY A 606 -64.77 8.72 -10.16
CA GLY A 606 -65.84 8.71 -11.16
C GLY A 606 -65.41 8.14 -12.50
N ASP A 607 -66.33 8.21 -13.46
CA ASP A 607 -66.10 7.87 -14.86
C ASP A 607 -66.09 9.12 -15.73
N ASP A 608 -65.24 9.15 -16.75
CA ASP A 608 -65.20 10.22 -17.74
C ASP A 608 -66.39 10.17 -18.72
N GLU A 609 -66.43 11.09 -19.68
CA GLU A 609 -67.50 11.16 -20.71
C GLU A 609 -67.63 9.88 -21.56
N ASN A 610 -66.60 9.02 -21.58
CA ASN A 610 -66.56 7.76 -22.32
C ASN A 610 -66.78 6.54 -21.42
N GLY A 611 -67.07 6.73 -20.13
CA GLY A 611 -67.24 5.64 -19.16
C GLY A 611 -65.92 5.04 -18.70
N ILE A 612 -64.80 5.75 -18.83
CA ILE A 612 -63.48 5.31 -18.36
C ILE A 612 -63.27 5.81 -16.92
N PRO A 613 -62.96 4.91 -15.96
CA PRO A 613 -62.80 5.30 -14.58
C PRO A 613 -61.52 6.11 -14.38
N PHE A 614 -61.62 7.17 -13.56
CA PHE A 614 -60.51 8.03 -13.17
C PHE A 614 -60.37 8.11 -11.63
N ALA A 615 -59.15 8.43 -11.20
CA ALA A 615 -58.82 8.56 -9.78
C ALA A 615 -58.96 10.02 -9.31
N GLU A 616 -59.09 10.24 -7.99
CA GLU A 616 -59.11 11.58 -7.38
C GLU A 616 -57.93 12.46 -7.83
N LEU A 617 -56.77 11.84 -8.04
CA LEU A 617 -55.62 12.43 -8.71
C LEU A 617 -55.29 11.63 -9.97
N PRO A 618 -55.83 12.00 -11.15
CA PRO A 618 -55.59 11.30 -12.39
C PRO A 618 -54.09 11.23 -12.73
N ASN A 619 -53.66 10.05 -13.17
CA ASN A 619 -52.28 9.81 -13.53
C ASN A 619 -52.17 8.81 -14.69
N GLU A 620 -51.39 9.14 -15.71
CA GLU A 620 -51.23 8.34 -16.94
C GLU A 620 -50.60 6.95 -16.72
N TYR A 621 -49.90 6.75 -15.59
CA TYR A 621 -49.23 5.50 -15.28
C TYR A 621 -50.20 4.44 -14.78
N ILE A 622 -51.30 4.82 -14.13
CA ILE A 622 -52.26 3.89 -13.52
C ILE A 622 -53.34 3.53 -14.54
N PRO A 623 -53.41 2.26 -15.00
CA PRO A 623 -54.45 1.86 -15.93
C PRO A 623 -55.82 1.83 -15.25
N SER A 624 -56.87 2.18 -16.00
CA SER A 624 -58.26 2.20 -15.56
C SER A 624 -58.76 0.89 -14.92
N TYR A 625 -58.28 -0.27 -15.40
CA TYR A 625 -58.66 -1.56 -14.82
C TYR A 625 -58.18 -1.74 -13.37
N VAL A 626 -57.13 -1.04 -12.95
CA VAL A 626 -56.63 -1.10 -11.56
C VAL A 626 -57.63 -0.41 -10.63
N LEU A 627 -58.21 0.70 -11.07
CA LEU A 627 -59.23 1.41 -10.32
C LEU A 627 -60.51 0.59 -10.19
N LEU A 628 -60.91 -0.12 -11.26
CA LEU A 628 -62.03 -1.06 -11.22
C LEU A 628 -61.78 -2.22 -10.24
N ASP A 629 -60.60 -2.86 -10.33
CA ASP A 629 -60.20 -3.92 -9.38
C ASP A 629 -60.28 -3.40 -7.93
N MET A 630 -59.89 -2.14 -7.68
CA MET A 630 -60.00 -1.51 -6.35
C MET A 630 -61.43 -1.29 -5.91
N VAL A 631 -62.30 -0.78 -6.78
CA VAL A 631 -63.73 -0.58 -6.47
C VAL A 631 -64.41 -1.91 -6.16
N ASP A 632 -64.15 -2.95 -6.95
CA ASP A 632 -64.72 -4.29 -6.75
C ASP A 632 -64.31 -4.88 -5.40
N MET A 633 -63.01 -4.82 -5.05
CA MET A 633 -62.53 -5.30 -3.74
C MET A 633 -63.13 -4.53 -2.56
N LEU A 634 -63.28 -3.21 -2.68
CA LEU A 634 -63.91 -2.39 -1.65
C LEU A 634 -65.39 -2.74 -1.48
N ASN A 635 -66.11 -3.01 -2.58
CA ASN A 635 -67.50 -3.48 -2.56
C ASN A 635 -67.63 -4.88 -1.95
N ASP A 636 -66.63 -5.74 -2.15
CA ASP A 636 -66.54 -7.07 -1.53
C ASP A 636 -66.16 -6.99 -0.03
N GLY A 637 -65.98 -5.79 0.52
CA GLY A 637 -65.75 -5.53 1.93
C GLY A 637 -64.29 -5.58 2.37
N LEU A 638 -63.33 -5.62 1.43
CA LEU A 638 -61.92 -5.46 1.77
C LEU A 638 -61.64 -4.01 2.19
N THR A 639 -60.68 -3.81 3.09
CA THR A 639 -60.19 -2.46 3.37
C THR A 639 -59.35 -1.96 2.19
N PHE A 640 -59.17 -0.64 2.09
CA PHE A 640 -58.25 -0.06 1.10
C PHE A 640 -56.84 -0.62 1.26
N GLU A 641 -56.36 -0.79 2.49
CA GLU A 641 -55.04 -1.37 2.75
C GLU A 641 -54.92 -2.82 2.28
N ASP A 642 -55.92 -3.67 2.57
CA ASP A 642 -55.95 -5.06 2.12
C ASP A 642 -55.99 -5.17 0.60
N SER A 643 -56.74 -4.26 -0.06
CA SER A 643 -56.83 -4.18 -1.51
C SER A 643 -55.47 -3.88 -2.15
N ILE A 644 -54.67 -3.00 -1.55
CA ILE A 644 -53.29 -2.72 -2.00
C ILE A 644 -52.38 -3.93 -1.81
N VAL A 645 -52.49 -4.65 -0.69
CA VAL A 645 -51.71 -5.88 -0.46
C VAL A 645 -52.05 -6.92 -1.52
N TYR A 646 -53.34 -7.11 -1.81
CA TYR A 646 -53.81 -8.04 -2.83
C TYR A 646 -53.28 -7.67 -4.23
N LEU A 647 -53.38 -6.39 -4.63
CA LEU A 647 -52.86 -5.92 -5.91
C LEU A 647 -51.34 -6.09 -6.04
N CYS A 648 -50.58 -5.82 -4.97
CA CYS A 648 -49.15 -6.10 -4.95
C CYS A 648 -48.86 -7.60 -5.15
N GLY A 649 -49.67 -8.47 -4.55
CA GLY A 649 -49.59 -9.92 -4.75
C GLY A 649 -49.90 -10.36 -6.18
N LYS A 650 -50.91 -9.77 -6.82
CA LYS A 650 -51.29 -10.04 -8.23
C LYS A 650 -50.19 -9.68 -9.24
N LEU A 651 -49.24 -8.81 -8.84
CA LEU A 651 -48.13 -8.39 -9.69
C LEU A 651 -46.95 -9.36 -9.71
N VAL A 652 -46.94 -10.38 -8.83
CA VAL A 652 -45.92 -11.43 -8.80
C VAL A 652 -46.52 -12.80 -9.14
N PRO A 653 -45.73 -13.74 -9.70
CA PRO A 653 -46.22 -15.08 -9.99
C PRO A 653 -46.68 -15.81 -8.72
N GLU A 654 -47.58 -16.78 -8.89
CA GLU A 654 -48.06 -17.62 -7.79
C GLU A 654 -46.89 -18.31 -7.07
N GLY A 655 -46.91 -18.32 -5.74
CA GLY A 655 -45.84 -18.85 -4.91
C GLY A 655 -44.70 -17.87 -4.62
N TYR A 656 -44.68 -16.69 -5.22
CA TYR A 656 -43.69 -15.64 -4.94
C TYR A 656 -44.27 -14.54 -4.04
N THR A 657 -43.43 -13.98 -3.17
CA THR A 657 -43.76 -12.80 -2.37
C THR A 657 -43.27 -11.52 -3.05
N PRO A 658 -44.04 -10.43 -3.06
CA PRO A 658 -43.59 -9.13 -3.56
C PRO A 658 -42.26 -8.70 -2.94
N TYR A 659 -41.34 -8.23 -3.77
CA TYR A 659 -40.05 -7.75 -3.31
C TYR A 659 -40.23 -6.39 -2.61
N PRO A 660 -39.69 -6.20 -1.38
CA PRO A 660 -39.96 -5.00 -0.60
C PRO A 660 -39.37 -3.74 -1.28
N PHE A 661 -40.05 -2.60 -1.11
CA PHE A 661 -39.58 -1.32 -1.68
C PHE A 661 -38.14 -0.99 -1.23
N ARG A 662 -37.85 -1.21 0.06
CA ARG A 662 -36.56 -1.00 0.73
C ARG A 662 -35.92 -2.33 1.11
N ARG A 663 -34.60 -2.42 1.00
CA ARG A 663 -33.85 -3.62 1.44
C ARG A 663 -33.81 -3.72 2.97
N ASP A 664 -33.88 -4.94 3.48
CA ASP A 664 -33.64 -5.31 4.88
C ASP A 664 -34.49 -4.54 5.90
N THR A 665 -35.65 -4.03 5.48
CA THR A 665 -36.57 -3.26 6.33
C THR A 665 -37.97 -3.85 6.20
N PRO A 666 -38.71 -4.06 7.30
CA PRO A 666 -40.12 -4.43 7.24
C PRO A 666 -40.89 -3.41 6.39
N GLU A 667 -41.71 -3.92 5.46
CA GLU A 667 -42.41 -3.07 4.51
C GLU A 667 -43.56 -2.32 5.21
N SER A 668 -43.51 -0.99 5.19
CA SER A 668 -44.59 -0.14 5.69
C SER A 668 -45.69 0.02 4.65
N PHE A 669 -46.90 0.43 5.06
CA PHE A 669 -48.01 0.64 4.12
C PHE A 669 -47.67 1.65 3.00
N ILE A 670 -46.99 2.74 3.33
CA ILE A 670 -46.51 3.71 2.33
C ILE A 670 -45.48 3.10 1.37
N ASP A 671 -44.66 2.16 1.83
CA ASP A 671 -43.72 1.47 0.95
C ASP A 671 -44.46 0.52 -0.02
N ARG A 672 -45.55 -0.13 0.41
CA ARG A 672 -46.43 -0.92 -0.48
C ARG A 672 -47.11 -0.07 -1.56
N LEU A 673 -47.65 1.09 -1.18
CA LEU A 673 -48.20 2.07 -2.13
C LEU A 673 -47.14 2.48 -3.18
N ARG A 674 -45.92 2.78 -2.74
CA ARG A 674 -44.81 3.09 -3.65
C ARG A 674 -44.45 1.91 -4.54
N SER A 675 -44.41 0.67 -4.02
CA SER A 675 -44.15 -0.53 -4.82
C SER A 675 -45.20 -0.73 -5.91
N LEU A 676 -46.49 -0.56 -5.59
CA LEU A 676 -47.59 -0.69 -6.55
C LEU A 676 -47.49 0.37 -7.66
N VAL A 677 -47.44 1.66 -7.28
CA VAL A 677 -47.39 2.76 -8.24
C VAL A 677 -46.11 2.70 -9.08
N SER A 678 -44.95 2.44 -8.48
CA SER A 678 -43.69 2.30 -9.24
C SER A 678 -43.71 1.14 -10.23
N THR A 679 -44.46 0.05 -9.95
CA THR A 679 -44.62 -1.05 -10.90
C THR A 679 -45.42 -0.62 -12.13
N TYR A 680 -46.45 0.20 -11.95
CA TYR A 680 -47.24 0.74 -13.06
C TYR A 680 -46.49 1.84 -13.82
N VAL A 681 -45.71 2.69 -13.14
CA VAL A 681 -44.74 3.60 -13.79
C VAL A 681 -43.80 2.79 -14.69
N TYR A 682 -43.19 1.72 -14.16
CA TYR A 682 -42.30 0.85 -14.93
C TYR A 682 -42.99 0.25 -16.17
N ARG A 683 -44.19 -0.31 -16.02
CA ARG A 683 -44.97 -0.91 -17.13
C ARG A 683 -45.34 0.12 -18.20
N HIS A 684 -45.75 1.31 -17.78
CA HIS A 684 -46.06 2.41 -18.69
C HIS A 684 -44.80 2.83 -19.46
N THR A 685 -43.68 3.05 -18.77
CA THR A 685 -42.41 3.43 -19.41
C THR A 685 -41.92 2.36 -20.39
N VAL A 686 -42.02 1.07 -20.05
CA VAL A 686 -41.67 -0.02 -20.99
C VAL A 686 -42.55 0.03 -22.24
N SER A 687 -43.85 0.29 -22.09
CA SER A 687 -44.78 0.36 -23.22
C SER A 687 -44.51 1.58 -24.11
N SER A 688 -44.18 2.72 -23.51
CA SER A 688 -43.77 3.94 -24.21
C SER A 688 -42.47 3.73 -24.98
N LEU A 689 -41.44 3.17 -24.35
CA LEU A 689 -40.18 2.86 -25.03
C LEU A 689 -40.37 1.86 -26.19
N LYS A 690 -41.28 0.90 -26.03
CA LYS A 690 -41.61 -0.06 -27.10
C LYS A 690 -42.23 0.64 -28.32
N SER A 691 -43.07 1.65 -28.13
CA SER A 691 -43.65 2.41 -29.24
C SER A 691 -42.59 3.26 -29.98
N GLU A 692 -41.53 3.67 -29.28
CA GLU A 692 -40.34 4.32 -29.85
C GLU A 692 -39.36 3.33 -30.54
N GLY A 693 -39.67 2.04 -30.58
CA GLY A 693 -38.81 1.00 -31.17
C GLY A 693 -37.77 0.41 -30.21
N ARG A 694 -37.85 0.72 -28.90
CA ARG A 694 -37.01 0.15 -27.83
C ARG A 694 -37.80 -0.87 -26.99
N ASP A 695 -37.85 -2.11 -27.46
CA ASP A 695 -38.52 -3.22 -26.75
C ASP A 695 -37.70 -3.82 -25.58
N LEU A 696 -37.77 -3.17 -24.41
CA LEU A 696 -37.27 -3.71 -23.14
C LEU A 696 -38.24 -4.69 -22.46
N SER A 697 -39.37 -5.04 -23.08
CA SER A 697 -40.28 -6.08 -22.57
C SER A 697 -39.76 -7.49 -22.85
N GLN A 698 -39.01 -7.66 -23.95
CA GLN A 698 -38.40 -8.94 -24.35
C GLN A 698 -36.89 -9.00 -24.08
N HIS A 699 -36.24 -7.86 -23.84
CA HIS A 699 -34.81 -7.77 -23.67
C HIS A 699 -34.44 -7.04 -22.38
N LEU A 700 -33.51 -7.60 -21.61
CA LEU A 700 -32.99 -6.94 -20.40
C LEU A 700 -32.14 -5.70 -20.73
N TYR A 701 -31.52 -5.70 -21.91
CA TYR A 701 -30.63 -4.67 -22.40
C TYR A 701 -30.89 -4.37 -23.87
N MET A 702 -30.96 -3.10 -24.23
CA MET A 702 -31.01 -2.63 -25.61
C MET A 702 -29.94 -1.56 -25.84
N PRO A 703 -29.04 -1.74 -26.82
CA PRO A 703 -28.08 -0.72 -27.18
C PRO A 703 -28.75 0.47 -27.88
N GLU A 704 -28.14 1.64 -27.74
CA GLU A 704 -28.54 2.81 -28.51
C GLU A 704 -28.02 2.76 -29.93
N ILE A 705 -28.66 3.51 -30.82
CA ILE A 705 -28.14 3.77 -32.16
C ILE A 705 -27.30 5.04 -32.08
N ASP A 706 -26.01 4.89 -32.36
CA ASP A 706 -25.09 6.02 -32.40
C ASP A 706 -25.45 6.98 -33.52
N LYS A 707 -25.56 8.27 -33.19
CA LYS A 707 -25.98 9.31 -34.15
C LYS A 707 -24.98 9.49 -35.29
N THR A 708 -23.69 9.27 -35.04
CA THR A 708 -22.60 9.53 -35.99
C THR A 708 -22.38 8.36 -36.96
N THR A 709 -22.42 7.13 -36.45
CA THR A 709 -22.13 5.91 -37.21
C THR A 709 -23.38 5.17 -37.67
N CYS A 710 -24.56 5.55 -37.15
CA CYS A 710 -25.84 4.87 -37.35
C CYS A 710 -25.82 3.38 -37.01
N LYS A 711 -24.87 2.95 -36.18
CA LYS A 711 -24.70 1.57 -35.72
C LYS A 711 -25.07 1.45 -34.25
N GLN A 712 -25.36 0.22 -33.83
CA GLN A 712 -25.55 -0.08 -32.41
C GLN A 712 -24.28 0.28 -31.63
N HIS A 713 -24.46 1.13 -30.63
CA HIS A 713 -23.43 1.50 -29.65
C HIS A 713 -23.79 0.91 -28.31
N HIS A 714 -22.84 0.16 -27.77
CA HIS A 714 -23.04 -0.61 -26.57
C HIS A 714 -22.31 0.03 -25.40
N GLU A 715 -23.04 0.36 -24.34
CA GLU A 715 -22.46 0.62 -23.03
C GLU A 715 -22.41 -0.68 -22.22
N ARG A 716 -21.22 -1.10 -21.77
CA ARG A 716 -21.05 -2.37 -21.04
C ARG A 716 -20.16 -2.22 -19.82
N GLY A 717 -20.42 -3.05 -18.83
CA GLY A 717 -19.41 -3.43 -17.87
C GLY A 717 -18.55 -4.57 -18.39
N ASP A 718 -17.32 -4.72 -17.91
CA ASP A 718 -16.58 -5.95 -18.17
C ASP A 718 -17.38 -7.14 -17.63
N HIS A 719 -17.92 -7.96 -18.54
CA HIS A 719 -18.89 -9.03 -18.26
C HIS A 719 -18.30 -10.14 -17.37
N ASN A 720 -16.97 -10.15 -17.25
CA ASN A 720 -16.23 -10.99 -16.32
C ASN A 720 -16.76 -10.88 -14.89
N HIS A 721 -17.31 -9.73 -14.49
CA HIS A 721 -17.87 -9.58 -13.13
C HIS A 721 -19.20 -10.30 -12.93
N VAL A 722 -20.03 -10.52 -13.95
CA VAL A 722 -21.31 -11.23 -13.78
C VAL A 722 -21.05 -12.72 -13.55
N LEU A 723 -20.24 -13.34 -14.41
CA LEU A 723 -19.85 -14.74 -14.25
C LEU A 723 -19.11 -14.96 -12.92
N LYS A 724 -18.20 -14.05 -12.55
CA LYS A 724 -17.52 -14.08 -11.24
C LYS A 724 -18.51 -13.92 -10.08
N ARG A 725 -19.51 -13.04 -10.18
CA ARG A 725 -20.54 -12.85 -9.14
C ARG A 725 -21.44 -14.07 -9.01
N ILE A 726 -21.88 -14.67 -10.11
CA ILE A 726 -22.64 -15.92 -10.11
C ILE A 726 -21.79 -17.01 -9.46
N ALA A 727 -20.55 -17.21 -9.91
CA ALA A 727 -19.63 -18.17 -9.33
C ALA A 727 -19.41 -17.93 -7.83
N THR A 728 -19.17 -16.69 -7.39
CA THR A 728 -19.06 -16.35 -5.96
C THR A 728 -20.35 -16.68 -5.19
N SER A 729 -21.52 -16.34 -5.74
CA SER A 729 -22.82 -16.67 -5.14
C SER A 729 -23.04 -18.18 -5.01
N THR A 730 -22.63 -18.96 -6.02
CA THR A 730 -22.64 -20.43 -6.01
C THR A 730 -21.70 -20.98 -4.93
N ARG A 731 -20.47 -20.47 -4.83
CA ARG A 731 -19.49 -20.88 -3.81
C ARG A 731 -19.97 -20.61 -2.40
N GLU A 732 -20.60 -19.46 -2.19
CA GLU A 732 -21.14 -19.04 -0.90
C GLU A 732 -22.50 -19.69 -0.59
N CYS A 733 -23.01 -20.56 -1.47
CA CYS A 733 -24.30 -21.26 -1.32
C CYS A 733 -25.45 -20.30 -0.99
N ARG A 734 -25.47 -19.12 -1.63
CA ARG A 734 -26.52 -18.11 -1.38
C ARG A 734 -27.90 -18.56 -1.87
N TYR A 735 -27.95 -19.53 -2.78
CA TYR A 735 -29.18 -20.18 -3.21
C TYR A 735 -29.46 -21.37 -2.29
N GLN A 736 -30.58 -21.32 -1.56
CA GLN A 736 -30.87 -22.28 -0.49
C GLN A 736 -31.17 -23.69 -0.98
N GLU A 737 -31.57 -23.85 -2.25
CA GLU A 737 -31.85 -25.17 -2.84
C GLU A 737 -30.61 -25.81 -3.49
N LEU A 738 -29.48 -25.09 -3.52
CA LEU A 738 -28.22 -25.63 -4.05
C LEU A 738 -27.63 -26.62 -3.03
N ASP A 739 -27.45 -27.88 -3.43
CA ASP A 739 -26.79 -28.89 -2.59
C ASP A 739 -25.26 -28.76 -2.68
N PRO A 740 -24.56 -28.36 -1.60
CA PRO A 740 -23.10 -28.25 -1.59
C PRO A 740 -22.40 -29.60 -1.79
N GLU A 741 -22.99 -30.71 -1.33
CA GLU A 741 -22.42 -32.06 -1.47
C GLU A 741 -22.36 -32.52 -2.93
N ALA A 742 -23.17 -31.91 -3.80
CA ALA A 742 -23.15 -32.16 -5.24
C ALA A 742 -21.80 -31.80 -5.86
N PHE A 743 -21.12 -30.77 -5.34
CA PHE A 743 -19.82 -30.31 -5.84
C PHE A 743 -18.68 -31.28 -5.47
N ASP A 744 -18.76 -31.99 -4.35
CA ASP A 744 -17.76 -32.99 -3.97
C ASP A 744 -17.74 -34.15 -4.96
N LYS A 745 -18.92 -34.62 -5.37
CA LYS A 745 -19.06 -35.68 -6.40
C LYS A 745 -18.60 -35.20 -7.78
N ALA A 746 -18.77 -33.92 -8.10
CA ALA A 746 -18.27 -33.34 -9.33
C ALA A 746 -16.74 -33.14 -9.30
N LEU A 747 -16.17 -32.80 -8.13
CA LEU A 747 -14.73 -32.60 -7.94
C LEU A 747 -13.94 -33.91 -8.07
N LEU A 748 -14.52 -35.03 -7.65
CA LEU A 748 -13.92 -36.36 -7.76
C LEU A 748 -14.01 -36.95 -9.18
N ASP A 749 -14.72 -36.31 -10.11
CA ASP A 749 -14.89 -36.78 -11.49
C ASP A 749 -13.91 -36.07 -12.45
N PRO A 750 -12.91 -36.79 -13.01
CA PRO A 750 -11.96 -36.22 -13.95
C PRO A 750 -12.61 -35.63 -15.21
N ARG A 751 -13.84 -36.05 -15.54
CA ARG A 751 -14.59 -35.59 -16.73
C ARG A 751 -15.40 -34.32 -16.48
N ALA A 752 -15.64 -33.95 -15.22
CA ALA A 752 -16.32 -32.71 -14.88
C ALA A 752 -15.43 -31.48 -15.11
N GLY A 753 -14.10 -31.64 -15.09
CA GLY A 753 -13.14 -30.54 -15.27
C GLY A 753 -13.13 -29.52 -14.12
N LEU A 754 -13.87 -29.80 -13.04
CA LEU A 754 -13.89 -28.98 -11.84
C LEU A 754 -12.58 -29.17 -11.07
N SER A 755 -11.92 -28.06 -10.71
CA SER A 755 -10.72 -28.09 -9.89
C SER A 755 -11.01 -27.54 -8.50
N HIS A 756 -10.23 -27.95 -7.51
CA HIS A 756 -10.35 -27.43 -6.14
C HIS A 756 -10.22 -25.90 -6.12
N ALA A 757 -9.26 -25.34 -6.88
CA ALA A 757 -9.08 -23.89 -6.98
C ALA A 757 -10.30 -23.17 -7.58
N ALA A 758 -10.99 -23.80 -8.55
CA ALA A 758 -12.20 -23.28 -9.16
C ALA A 758 -13.41 -23.35 -8.22
N LEU A 759 -13.54 -24.43 -7.46
CA LEU A 759 -14.59 -24.62 -6.46
C LEU A 759 -14.41 -23.66 -5.27
N THR A 760 -13.23 -23.59 -4.67
CA THR A 760 -13.03 -22.75 -3.47
C THR A 760 -12.73 -21.28 -3.78
N GLY A 761 -12.58 -20.93 -5.06
CA GLY A 761 -12.29 -19.55 -5.48
C GLY A 761 -10.91 -19.04 -5.02
N GLN A 762 -9.90 -19.92 -4.92
CA GLN A 762 -8.52 -19.55 -4.53
C GLN A 762 -7.92 -18.43 -5.39
N ARG A 763 -8.44 -18.24 -6.62
CA ARG A 763 -8.10 -17.13 -7.51
C ARG A 763 -9.35 -16.29 -7.76
N PRO A 764 -9.66 -15.31 -6.89
CA PRO A 764 -10.92 -14.56 -6.93
C PRO A 764 -11.16 -13.80 -8.25
N GLN A 765 -10.09 -13.48 -8.97
CA GLN A 765 -10.15 -12.75 -10.24
C GLN A 765 -10.11 -13.65 -11.49
N SER A 766 -10.09 -14.97 -11.33
CA SER A 766 -9.98 -15.93 -12.43
C SER A 766 -11.33 -16.19 -13.10
N VAL A 767 -11.46 -15.76 -14.36
CA VAL A 767 -12.64 -16.06 -15.21
C VAL A 767 -12.69 -17.53 -15.58
N GLU A 768 -11.54 -18.12 -15.94
CA GLU A 768 -11.43 -19.56 -16.26
C GLU A 768 -11.93 -20.46 -15.11
N ASP A 769 -11.72 -20.05 -13.85
CA ASP A 769 -12.20 -20.79 -12.70
C ASP A 769 -13.71 -20.64 -12.49
N ALA A 770 -14.27 -19.47 -12.80
CA ALA A 770 -15.72 -19.29 -12.81
C ALA A 770 -16.38 -20.11 -13.93
N GLU A 771 -15.78 -20.17 -15.11
CA GLU A 771 -16.25 -20.99 -16.25
C GLU A 771 -16.20 -22.49 -15.93
N LYS A 772 -15.12 -22.97 -15.29
CA LYS A 772 -15.02 -24.38 -14.86
C LYS A 772 -16.09 -24.74 -13.84
N LEU A 773 -16.32 -23.87 -12.85
CA LEU A 773 -17.35 -24.08 -11.83
C LEU A 773 -18.76 -24.14 -12.45
N LEU A 774 -19.06 -23.22 -13.35
CA LEU A 774 -20.37 -23.09 -13.99
C LEU A 774 -20.47 -23.86 -15.31
N SER A 775 -19.55 -24.82 -15.54
CA SER A 775 -19.48 -25.54 -16.79
C SER A 775 -20.64 -26.52 -16.95
N TYR A 776 -21.03 -26.76 -18.21
CA TYR A 776 -22.02 -27.78 -18.55
C TYR A 776 -21.64 -29.16 -18.00
N HIS A 777 -20.35 -29.51 -17.95
CA HIS A 777 -19.90 -30.81 -17.47
C HIS A 777 -20.13 -31.00 -15.97
N VAL A 778 -19.98 -29.93 -15.18
CA VAL A 778 -20.34 -29.92 -13.76
C VAL A 778 -21.85 -30.07 -13.60
N ALA A 779 -22.64 -29.31 -14.37
CA ALA A 779 -24.11 -29.39 -14.34
C ALA A 779 -24.66 -30.77 -14.69
N ALA A 780 -24.20 -31.34 -15.80
CA ALA A 780 -24.61 -32.65 -16.26
C ALA A 780 -24.25 -33.74 -15.26
N ARG A 781 -23.15 -33.58 -14.49
CA ARG A 781 -22.76 -34.54 -13.46
C ARG A 781 -23.65 -34.45 -12.23
N MET A 782 -23.99 -33.23 -11.79
CA MET A 782 -24.92 -33.01 -10.67
C MET A 782 -26.29 -33.62 -10.97
N GLN A 783 -26.84 -33.34 -12.15
CA GLN A 783 -28.11 -33.91 -12.60
C GLN A 783 -28.10 -35.44 -12.65
N ARG A 784 -27.01 -36.06 -13.14
CA ARG A 784 -26.85 -37.53 -13.15
C ARG A 784 -26.79 -38.16 -11.76
N ASN A 785 -26.45 -37.38 -10.74
CA ASN A 785 -26.41 -37.83 -9.35
C ASN A 785 -27.72 -37.56 -8.61
N GLY A 786 -28.77 -37.11 -9.31
CA GLY A 786 -30.09 -36.82 -8.74
C GLY A 786 -30.16 -35.48 -7.99
N LEU A 787 -29.23 -34.56 -8.28
CA LEU A 787 -29.08 -33.28 -7.57
C LEU A 787 -29.37 -32.13 -8.53
N ASN A 788 -30.20 -31.17 -8.10
CA ASN A 788 -30.51 -29.96 -8.87
C ASN A 788 -29.42 -28.90 -8.67
N MET A 789 -29.11 -28.15 -9.74
CA MET A 789 -28.26 -26.96 -9.69
C MET A 789 -29.13 -25.70 -9.68
#